data_AF-A0A409VQD9-F1
#
_entry.id   AF-A0A409VQD9-F1
#
_cell.length_a   1.000
_cell.length_b   1.000
_cell.length_c   1.000
_cell.angle_alpha   90.00
_cell.angle_beta   90.00
_cell.angle_gamma   90.00
#
_symmetry.space_group_name_H-M   'P 1'
#
loop_
_entity.id
_entity.type
_entity.pdbx_description
1 polymer ?
#
loop_
_entity_poly.entity_id
_entity_poly.type
_entity_poly.pdbx_seq_one_letter_code
_entity_poly.pdbx_strand_id
1 'polypeptide(L)'
;MTMRLSLLFLSTGLFVSTTLAGQVPVVDGVIGGVPTSFSTYHETSRKFFTVSTAAATTPGKLRVKENTGICETTPGVYQASGYGDITANKSMWFWFFAARNNASTAPVALWFNGGPGSSSMIGLFQEHGPCRINNDTKTVSLNPFSWNNEVNMLYIDQPIGTGFSYGDLVDVGTSQAAAADVWSFLQIFFNDTRFAPYLPNKLALWTESYGGHYGPTFAAHILNQNSAIDAGTVSGVKLNLQVLGIGNGLTDALLQYPAYLTYAANNAYHPLVPANILDAATQAWNSTDGCQSLISACYNGGSNTTCTNAQFFCNNNILGPLAGQWDVYYVPTANPDPYPPNITDYLASIGAAAGADVAWQMTSPDVYDDFSFSGDWMRNSRPDLETVINSGVRTLIYDGDADFIVNYMGVEAMVDALDTQFSALYKQQSWSTYNVQGQPAGQYKNAGTFSYIRVFGAGHEVPAYKFGTLQYGQVAAQMFTQIMRNESLSPTEDAEELFEKRAAIYSSRIVLATRDMMGWDYNVASFTYDDNWRIHRRISQQHLKAESAHMYHPIQSRKVHDMMAGLLDSPERLEEHNKMLSISIPLTTMYGYEVKSLDDPVIVAADRSVELGLKVVALGGSLVNILPIFKYVPWTWTQRVTKEVKRLTEDMKRIPLEALLRDMAAGTAIPSLVGNFMERKQTAGATAEEEERRILNVANTVYSAAADTTISATKTFFYLLTTHQDVQRKAQAEIDRVLGSPRLPTFEDRASLPYIEAIYRETLRWYPPVVMGLPHVSTEDDWYKGYFIPKGTALFANIWAINRDEEKYGPDSYAFNPDRFFDKDGKLNDDDRILAYGFGRRNCVGKYVASSTLWLMMVTTLACFYLRKQKDEKGNEIEIDDEFDEHGLVGHKKEFQCDITPRSKEWRDVIEAARTQGYKF
;
A
#
# COMPACT_ATOMS: atom_id res chain seq x y z
N MET A 1 -39.41 61.84 -53.68
CA MET A 1 -40.54 61.12 -53.07
C MET A 1 -40.07 59.68 -52.82
N THR A 2 -39.16 59.45 -51.87
CA THR A 2 -39.32 59.18 -50.41
C THR A 2 -39.80 57.78 -50.06
N MET A 3 -38.90 56.96 -49.50
CA MET A 3 -39.01 56.19 -48.23
C MET A 3 -37.75 55.30 -48.10
N ARG A 4 -36.70 55.72 -47.37
CA ARG A 4 -36.42 55.42 -45.94
C ARG A 4 -36.59 53.94 -45.55
N LEU A 5 -35.47 53.22 -45.49
CA LEU A 5 -35.33 51.96 -44.74
C LEU A 5 -34.43 52.25 -43.53
N SER A 6 -35.01 52.18 -42.34
CA SER A 6 -34.32 52.40 -41.06
C SER A 6 -33.68 51.10 -40.60
N LEU A 7 -32.37 51.10 -40.35
CA LEU A 7 -31.70 50.07 -39.54
C LEU A 7 -32.08 50.28 -38.06
N LEU A 8 -32.66 49.26 -37.42
CA LEU A 8 -32.67 49.14 -35.97
C LEU A 8 -31.50 48.24 -35.55
N PHE A 9 -30.55 48.82 -34.83
CA PHE A 9 -29.63 48.10 -33.96
C PHE A 9 -30.43 47.53 -32.77
N LEU A 10 -30.47 46.20 -32.62
CA LEU A 10 -30.74 45.58 -31.32
C LEU A 10 -29.41 45.07 -30.76
N SER A 11 -28.90 45.79 -29.76
CA SER A 11 -27.84 45.33 -28.86
C SER A 11 -28.41 44.28 -27.91
N THR A 12 -28.19 42.99 -28.18
CA THR A 12 -28.33 41.94 -27.17
C THR A 12 -26.96 41.71 -26.54
N GLY A 13 -26.68 42.45 -25.47
CA GLY A 13 -25.57 42.14 -24.57
C GLY A 13 -25.91 40.86 -23.81
N LEU A 14 -25.38 39.74 -24.28
CA LEU A 14 -25.26 38.51 -23.50
C LEU A 14 -24.08 38.71 -22.54
N PHE A 15 -24.37 39.11 -21.30
CA PHE A 15 -23.43 38.93 -20.19
C PHE A 15 -23.35 37.43 -19.91
N VAL A 16 -22.34 36.77 -20.47
CA VAL A 16 -21.89 35.47 -19.97
C VAL A 16 -21.05 35.79 -18.74
N SER A 17 -21.62 35.55 -17.57
CA SER A 17 -20.88 35.52 -16.30
C SER A 17 -19.91 34.34 -16.34
N THR A 18 -18.65 34.59 -16.67
CA THR A 18 -17.57 33.59 -16.54
C THR A 18 -17.13 33.53 -15.08
N THR A 19 -17.92 32.86 -14.23
CA THR A 19 -17.42 32.40 -12.93
C THR A 19 -16.45 31.27 -13.20
N LEU A 20 -15.18 31.45 -12.85
CA LEU A 20 -14.10 30.49 -13.06
C LEU A 20 -13.72 29.81 -11.74
N ALA A 21 -13.17 28.60 -11.84
CA ALA A 21 -12.84 27.74 -10.71
C ALA A 21 -11.54 28.16 -9.99
N GLY A 22 -11.48 29.40 -9.49
CA GLY A 22 -10.33 29.89 -8.74
C GLY A 22 -10.52 29.72 -7.23
N GLN A 23 -9.61 29.00 -6.57
CA GLN A 23 -9.64 28.84 -5.10
C GLN A 23 -9.21 30.14 -4.39
N VAL A 24 -8.07 30.72 -4.77
CA VAL A 24 -7.54 32.00 -4.26
C VAL A 24 -8.28 33.19 -4.88
N PRO A 25 -8.93 34.05 -4.08
CA PRO A 25 -9.63 35.23 -4.57
C PRO A 25 -8.74 36.28 -5.25
N VAL A 26 -9.33 37.02 -6.20
CA VAL A 26 -8.76 38.23 -6.78
C VAL A 26 -9.41 39.44 -6.14
N VAL A 27 -8.66 40.20 -5.34
CA VAL A 27 -9.13 41.38 -4.62
C VAL A 27 -8.42 42.61 -5.16
N ASP A 28 -9.19 43.64 -5.52
CA ASP A 28 -8.66 44.88 -6.12
C ASP A 28 -7.73 44.63 -7.34
N GLY A 29 -8.00 43.57 -8.10
CA GLY A 29 -7.21 43.17 -9.29
C GLY A 29 -5.95 42.36 -8.98
N VAL A 30 -5.73 41.96 -7.72
CA VAL A 30 -4.54 41.24 -7.27
C VAL A 30 -4.94 39.86 -6.77
N ILE A 31 -4.27 38.82 -7.28
CA ILE A 31 -4.43 37.44 -6.82
C ILE A 31 -3.90 37.34 -5.39
N GLY A 32 -4.72 36.84 -4.46
CA GLY A 32 -4.38 36.85 -3.04
C GLY A 32 -4.30 38.27 -2.46
N GLY A 33 -4.96 39.25 -3.08
CA GLY A 33 -4.93 40.65 -2.65
C GLY A 33 -5.52 40.87 -1.24
N VAL A 34 -5.24 42.04 -0.66
CA VAL A 34 -5.83 42.49 0.61
C VAL A 34 -6.76 43.68 0.31
N PRO A 35 -8.01 43.70 0.81
CA PRO A 35 -8.93 44.80 0.56
C PRO A 35 -8.41 46.16 1.06
N THR A 36 -8.48 47.19 0.22
CA THR A 36 -7.97 48.54 0.51
C THR A 36 -8.80 49.34 1.54
N SER A 37 -10.03 48.91 1.84
CA SER A 37 -10.83 49.46 2.94
C SER A 37 -11.55 48.33 3.65
N PHE A 38 -11.49 48.34 5.00
CA PHE A 38 -12.43 47.58 5.80
C PHE A 38 -13.80 48.18 5.52
N SER A 39 -14.64 47.53 4.72
CA SER A 39 -15.94 48.11 4.44
C SER A 39 -16.64 48.32 5.78
N THR A 40 -17.13 49.54 6.04
CA THR A 40 -18.00 49.86 7.19
C THR A 40 -19.29 49.04 7.18
N TYR A 41 -19.50 48.20 6.17
CA TYR A 41 -20.56 47.20 6.09
C TYR A 41 -20.35 46.05 7.09
N HIS A 42 -19.10 45.72 7.46
CA HIS A 42 -18.75 44.52 8.25
C HIS A 42 -19.03 44.59 9.76
N GLU A 43 -19.06 45.77 10.42
CA GLU A 43 -19.39 45.80 11.85
C GLU A 43 -20.87 45.54 12.14
N THR A 44 -21.76 45.91 11.20
CA THR A 44 -23.21 45.74 11.34
C THR A 44 -23.74 44.40 10.83
N SER A 45 -23.00 43.69 9.96
CA SER A 45 -23.40 42.39 9.38
C SER A 45 -22.79 41.16 10.07
N ARG A 46 -21.88 41.34 11.06
CA ARG A 46 -21.33 40.24 11.90
C ARG A 46 -22.40 39.39 12.60
N LYS A 47 -23.65 39.83 12.63
CA LYS A 47 -24.75 39.08 13.22
C LYS A 47 -25.84 38.85 12.18
N PHE A 48 -26.09 37.56 11.92
CA PHE A 48 -27.22 36.97 11.20
C PHE A 48 -27.18 37.00 9.67
N PHE A 49 -26.69 35.90 9.08
CA PHE A 49 -27.49 35.26 8.03
C PHE A 49 -28.73 34.68 8.70
N THR A 50 -29.82 35.45 8.78
CA THR A 50 -31.14 34.88 9.07
C THR A 50 -31.53 33.99 7.91
N VAL A 51 -31.21 32.69 8.01
CA VAL A 51 -31.71 31.69 7.09
C VAL A 51 -33.20 31.50 7.40
N SER A 52 -34.06 32.08 6.57
CA SER A 52 -35.54 32.04 6.70
C SER A 52 -36.12 30.61 6.72
N THR A 53 -35.32 29.59 6.38
CA THR A 53 -35.75 28.20 6.15
C THR A 53 -34.85 27.16 6.82
N ALA A 54 -33.83 27.55 7.61
CA ALA A 54 -32.93 26.58 8.25
C ALA A 54 -33.69 25.78 9.31
N ALA A 55 -33.45 24.46 9.33
CA ALA A 55 -33.88 23.62 10.44
C ALA A 55 -33.26 24.14 11.75
N ALA A 56 -33.99 24.02 12.86
CA ALA A 56 -33.50 24.51 14.15
C ALA A 56 -32.15 23.85 14.53
N THR A 57 -31.12 24.66 14.72
CA THR A 57 -29.79 24.23 15.15
C THR A 57 -29.85 23.65 16.55
N THR A 58 -29.22 22.50 16.76
CA THR A 58 -29.14 21.84 18.08
C THR A 58 -27.67 21.61 18.45
N PRO A 59 -27.07 22.48 19.27
CA PRO A 59 -25.65 22.39 19.62
C PRO A 59 -25.24 20.99 20.08
N GLY A 60 -24.13 20.49 19.56
CA GLY A 60 -23.61 19.17 19.87
C GLY A 60 -24.31 18.02 19.14
N LYS A 61 -25.08 18.28 18.09
CA LYS A 61 -25.80 17.25 17.30
C LYS A 61 -25.52 17.37 15.81
N LEU A 62 -25.67 16.23 15.12
CA LEU A 62 -25.66 16.16 13.67
C LEU A 62 -27.08 16.21 13.09
N ARG A 63 -27.23 16.95 11.99
CA ARG A 63 -28.41 16.94 11.11
C ARG A 63 -27.97 16.30 9.80
N VAL A 64 -28.50 15.11 9.48
CA VAL A 64 -27.90 14.24 8.46
C VAL A 64 -28.93 13.72 7.47
N LYS A 65 -28.53 13.70 6.20
CA LYS A 65 -29.18 13.05 5.08
C LYS A 65 -28.34 11.84 4.67
N GLU A 66 -28.92 10.65 4.70
CA GLU A 66 -28.21 9.40 4.43
C GLU A 66 -28.56 8.87 3.03
N ASN A 67 -27.58 8.27 2.36
CA ASN A 67 -27.74 7.52 1.11
C ASN A 67 -28.49 8.28 0.01
N THR A 68 -28.10 9.53 -0.22
CA THR A 68 -28.71 10.41 -1.23
C THR A 68 -28.61 9.91 -2.67
N GLY A 69 -27.73 8.95 -2.97
CA GLY A 69 -27.40 8.48 -4.32
C GLY A 69 -26.66 9.51 -5.19
N ILE A 70 -26.32 10.67 -4.63
CA ILE A 70 -25.55 11.71 -5.33
C ILE A 70 -24.08 11.33 -5.29
N CYS A 71 -23.41 11.42 -6.44
CA CYS A 71 -21.99 11.13 -6.65
C CYS A 71 -21.60 9.64 -6.54
N GLU A 72 -21.73 9.03 -5.37
CA GLU A 72 -21.41 7.62 -5.16
C GLU A 72 -22.62 6.74 -5.47
N THR A 73 -22.45 5.85 -6.44
CA THR A 73 -23.51 4.96 -6.95
C THR A 73 -23.14 3.48 -6.84
N THR A 74 -21.97 3.17 -6.27
CA THR A 74 -21.53 1.79 -6.02
C THR A 74 -22.46 1.11 -5.02
N PRO A 75 -23.04 -0.05 -5.36
CA PRO A 75 -23.97 -0.75 -4.46
C PRO A 75 -23.35 -1.08 -3.11
N GLY A 76 -24.06 -0.74 -2.03
CA GLY A 76 -23.65 -1.06 -0.65
C GLY A 76 -22.69 -0.07 0.00
N VAL A 77 -22.27 0.99 -0.71
CA VAL A 77 -21.45 2.06 -0.13
C VAL A 77 -22.35 3.04 0.61
N TYR A 78 -22.11 3.19 1.91
CA TYR A 78 -22.83 4.14 2.75
C TYR A 78 -22.33 5.57 2.50
N GLN A 79 -23.26 6.52 2.45
CA GLN A 79 -22.94 7.94 2.38
C GLN A 79 -23.85 8.78 3.26
N ALA A 80 -23.34 9.89 3.76
CA ALA A 80 -24.08 10.81 4.61
C ALA A 80 -23.60 12.25 4.40
N SER A 81 -24.51 13.19 4.26
CA SER A 81 -24.21 14.62 4.18
C SER A 81 -25.06 15.40 5.17
N GLY A 82 -24.60 16.58 5.57
CA GLY A 82 -25.37 17.44 6.45
C GLY A 82 -24.50 18.33 7.33
N TYR A 83 -25.01 18.65 8.51
CA TYR A 83 -24.40 19.63 9.41
C TYR A 83 -24.07 19.05 10.78
N GLY A 84 -22.93 19.44 11.34
CA GLY A 84 -22.68 19.39 12.78
C GLY A 84 -22.86 20.78 13.38
N ASP A 85 -23.81 20.91 14.29
CA ASP A 85 -24.11 22.19 14.95
C ASP A 85 -23.14 22.39 16.13
N ILE A 86 -22.07 23.15 15.93
CA ILE A 86 -21.01 23.39 16.93
C ILE A 86 -21.54 24.25 18.07
N THR A 87 -22.28 25.30 17.72
CA THR A 87 -22.93 26.21 18.66
C THR A 87 -24.35 26.51 18.19
N ALA A 88 -25.10 27.34 18.94
CA ALA A 88 -26.43 27.76 18.52
C ALA A 88 -26.43 28.59 17.22
N ASN A 89 -25.27 29.12 16.83
CA ASN A 89 -25.12 30.01 15.68
C ASN A 89 -24.00 29.55 14.72
N LYS A 90 -23.41 28.36 14.86
CA LYS A 90 -22.35 27.85 13.98
C LYS A 90 -22.67 26.42 13.57
N SER A 91 -22.87 26.18 12.27
CA SER A 91 -23.13 24.86 11.69
C SER A 91 -22.10 24.56 10.61
N MET A 92 -21.36 23.47 10.80
CA MET A 92 -20.32 23.01 9.87
C MET A 92 -20.87 21.92 8.97
N TRP A 93 -20.76 22.12 7.66
CA TRP A 93 -21.16 21.16 6.65
C TRP A 93 -20.14 20.05 6.48
N PHE A 94 -20.63 18.83 6.27
CA PHE A 94 -19.82 17.68 5.92
C PHE A 94 -20.47 16.80 4.86
N TRP A 95 -19.63 16.04 4.15
CA TRP A 95 -20.05 14.96 3.29
C TRP A 95 -19.14 13.73 3.47
N PHE A 96 -19.72 12.64 3.95
CA PHE A 96 -19.09 11.37 4.25
C PHE A 96 -19.39 10.32 3.18
N PHE A 97 -18.36 9.58 2.77
CA PHE A 97 -18.47 8.40 1.91
C PHE A 97 -17.66 7.26 2.51
N ALA A 98 -18.32 6.13 2.76
CA ALA A 98 -17.67 4.93 3.24
C ALA A 98 -16.68 4.36 2.20
N ALA A 99 -15.70 3.60 2.68
CA ALA A 99 -14.75 2.91 1.79
C ALA A 99 -15.47 1.85 0.94
N ARG A 100 -15.16 1.78 -0.36
CA ARG A 100 -15.75 0.79 -1.28
C ARG A 100 -15.33 -0.65 -0.96
N ASN A 101 -14.08 -0.84 -0.50
CA ASN A 101 -13.51 -2.17 -0.31
C ASN A 101 -13.76 -2.75 1.11
N ASN A 102 -13.60 -1.95 2.17
CA ASN A 102 -13.71 -2.43 3.56
C ASN A 102 -14.02 -1.31 4.58
N ALA A 103 -15.22 -0.72 4.48
CA ALA A 103 -15.62 0.45 5.27
C ALA A 103 -15.38 0.32 6.79
N SER A 104 -15.66 -0.83 7.40
CA SER A 104 -15.64 -0.96 8.87
C SER A 104 -14.25 -0.83 9.49
N THR A 105 -13.20 -1.23 8.77
CA THR A 105 -11.81 -1.22 9.27
C THR A 105 -10.89 -0.29 8.51
N ALA A 106 -11.35 0.28 7.39
CA ALA A 106 -10.61 1.25 6.62
C ALA A 106 -10.37 2.56 7.43
N PRO A 107 -9.24 3.25 7.21
CA PRO A 107 -8.98 4.56 7.80
C PRO A 107 -10.11 5.57 7.50
N VAL A 108 -10.23 6.60 8.34
CA VAL A 108 -11.03 7.79 8.05
C VAL A 108 -10.08 8.88 7.56
N ALA A 109 -10.30 9.41 6.36
CA ALA A 109 -9.52 10.52 5.82
C ALA A 109 -10.38 11.80 5.77
N LEU A 110 -9.91 12.83 6.47
CA LEU A 110 -10.45 14.17 6.41
C LEU A 110 -9.84 14.90 5.22
N TRP A 111 -10.66 15.63 4.46
CA TRP A 111 -10.20 16.49 3.37
C TRP A 111 -10.60 17.94 3.57
N PHE A 112 -9.64 18.84 3.37
CA PHE A 112 -9.83 20.29 3.42
C PHE A 112 -9.16 21.00 2.24
N ASN A 113 -9.96 21.67 1.39
CA ASN A 113 -9.41 22.62 0.42
C ASN A 113 -8.94 23.92 1.12
N GLY A 114 -8.29 24.80 0.36
CA GLY A 114 -7.63 26.02 0.87
C GLY A 114 -8.46 27.30 0.77
N GLY A 115 -8.01 28.23 -0.08
CA GLY A 115 -8.57 29.58 -0.25
C GLY A 115 -7.68 30.68 0.33
N PRO A 116 -7.80 31.07 1.62
CA PRO A 116 -8.73 30.60 2.65
C PRO A 116 -10.22 30.75 2.30
N GLY A 117 -11.05 29.84 2.80
CA GLY A 117 -12.50 29.92 2.65
C GLY A 117 -13.06 29.22 1.41
N SER A 118 -12.27 28.38 0.75
CA SER A 118 -12.71 27.55 -0.38
C SER A 118 -13.34 26.25 0.10
N SER A 119 -14.45 25.87 -0.52
CA SER A 119 -15.22 24.68 -0.16
C SER A 119 -14.47 23.38 -0.45
N SER A 120 -14.56 22.42 0.47
CA SER A 120 -14.04 21.06 0.31
C SER A 120 -14.82 20.21 -0.70
N MET A 121 -15.91 20.77 -1.25
CA MET A 121 -16.63 20.17 -2.37
C MET A 121 -15.82 20.24 -3.67
N ILE A 122 -14.80 21.09 -3.75
CA ILE A 122 -13.79 21.13 -4.81
C ILE A 122 -13.09 19.76 -4.88
N GLY A 123 -12.46 19.32 -3.79
CA GLY A 123 -11.81 18.00 -3.76
C GLY A 123 -12.76 16.81 -3.95
N LEU A 124 -14.03 16.97 -3.56
CA LEU A 124 -15.06 15.96 -3.80
C LEU A 124 -15.39 15.81 -5.28
N PHE A 125 -15.62 16.91 -6.02
CA PHE A 125 -16.18 16.86 -7.37
C PHE A 125 -15.17 17.13 -8.50
N GLN A 126 -14.06 17.81 -8.25
CA GLN A 126 -13.03 18.11 -9.26
C GLN A 126 -11.84 17.14 -9.16
N GLU A 127 -11.56 16.66 -7.95
CA GLU A 127 -10.33 15.93 -7.64
C GLU A 127 -10.58 14.45 -7.34
N HIS A 128 -10.49 14.02 -6.10
CA HIS A 128 -10.31 12.60 -5.74
C HIS A 128 -11.57 11.96 -5.14
N GLY A 129 -12.71 12.64 -5.17
CA GLY A 129 -13.95 12.08 -4.64
C GLY A 129 -14.57 10.96 -5.48
N PRO A 130 -15.69 10.38 -4.99
CA PRO A 130 -16.31 9.20 -5.59
C PRO A 130 -16.74 9.36 -7.05
N CYS A 131 -16.99 10.59 -7.47
CA CYS A 131 -17.35 10.99 -8.82
C CYS A 131 -16.59 12.26 -9.21
N ARG A 132 -16.58 12.58 -10.50
CA ARG A 132 -15.99 13.80 -11.05
C ARG A 132 -16.99 14.56 -11.89
N ILE A 133 -16.95 15.88 -11.82
CA ILE A 133 -17.67 16.78 -12.70
C ILE A 133 -17.23 16.56 -14.15
N ASN A 134 -18.20 16.46 -15.05
CA ASN A 134 -17.96 16.39 -16.48
C ASN A 134 -17.77 17.80 -17.06
N ASN A 135 -17.15 17.91 -18.23
CA ASN A 135 -16.93 19.19 -18.92
C ASN A 135 -18.24 19.92 -19.30
N ASP A 136 -19.41 19.28 -19.16
CA ASP A 136 -20.71 19.94 -19.32
C ASP A 136 -21.13 20.78 -18.10
N THR A 137 -20.35 20.76 -17.02
CA THR A 137 -20.56 21.47 -15.73
C THR A 137 -21.85 21.10 -14.99
N LYS A 138 -22.56 20.06 -15.44
CA LYS A 138 -23.92 19.72 -15.01
C LYS A 138 -24.10 18.27 -14.61
N THR A 139 -23.23 17.38 -15.07
CA THR A 139 -23.29 15.96 -14.77
C THR A 139 -21.98 15.47 -14.17
N VAL A 140 -22.06 14.36 -13.45
CA VAL A 140 -20.89 13.71 -12.85
C VAL A 140 -20.76 12.27 -13.36
N SER A 141 -19.52 11.78 -13.39
CA SER A 141 -19.20 10.40 -13.71
C SER A 141 -18.45 9.75 -12.55
N LEU A 142 -18.67 8.46 -12.31
CA LEU A 142 -17.98 7.73 -11.24
C LEU A 142 -16.46 7.78 -11.44
N ASN A 143 -15.72 8.05 -10.37
CA ASN A 143 -14.26 8.14 -10.39
C ASN A 143 -13.65 6.77 -10.07
N PRO A 144 -12.98 6.11 -11.05
CA PRO A 144 -12.33 4.82 -10.81
C PRO A 144 -11.10 4.95 -9.89
N PHE A 145 -10.49 6.13 -9.80
CA PHE A 145 -9.33 6.43 -8.95
C PHE A 145 -9.72 7.24 -7.70
N SER A 146 -10.97 7.11 -7.26
CA SER A 146 -11.44 7.75 -6.03
C SER A 146 -10.63 7.27 -4.82
N TRP A 147 -10.34 8.19 -3.91
CA TRP A 147 -9.68 7.86 -2.65
C TRP A 147 -10.57 7.00 -1.74
N ASN A 148 -11.90 7.11 -1.86
CA ASN A 148 -12.82 6.23 -1.11
C ASN A 148 -12.79 4.76 -1.57
N ASN A 149 -11.97 4.39 -2.56
CA ASN A 149 -11.69 2.98 -2.82
C ASN A 149 -11.09 2.30 -1.57
N GLU A 150 -10.19 2.99 -0.86
CA GLU A 150 -9.38 2.41 0.23
C GLU A 150 -9.72 2.98 1.62
N VAL A 151 -10.36 4.16 1.71
CA VAL A 151 -10.64 4.85 2.97
C VAL A 151 -12.09 5.33 3.08
N ASN A 152 -12.53 5.59 4.31
CA ASN A 152 -13.75 6.35 4.56
C ASN A 152 -13.43 7.85 4.42
N MET A 153 -13.94 8.51 3.39
CA MET A 153 -13.68 9.93 3.11
C MET A 153 -14.68 10.83 3.84
N LEU A 154 -14.19 11.90 4.48
CA LEU A 154 -14.98 12.95 5.09
C LEU A 154 -14.52 14.32 4.58
N TYR A 155 -15.33 14.93 3.73
CA TYR A 155 -15.13 16.28 3.20
C TYR A 155 -15.81 17.28 4.12
N ILE A 156 -15.10 18.33 4.53
CA ILE A 156 -15.61 19.30 5.51
C ILE A 156 -15.43 20.71 4.97
N ASP A 157 -16.53 21.46 4.84
CA ASP A 157 -16.42 22.89 4.52
C ASP A 157 -16.04 23.66 5.77
N GLN A 158 -14.85 24.24 5.76
CA GLN A 158 -14.31 25.02 6.86
C GLN A 158 -13.49 26.18 6.31
N PRO A 159 -13.35 27.30 7.04
CA PRO A 159 -14.00 27.64 8.31
C PRO A 159 -15.50 27.91 8.20
N ILE A 160 -16.18 28.25 9.31
CA ILE A 160 -17.58 28.70 9.26
C ILE A 160 -17.73 29.87 8.27
N GLY A 161 -18.73 29.79 7.39
CA GLY A 161 -18.93 30.73 6.27
C GLY A 161 -18.45 30.21 4.91
N THR A 162 -17.74 29.07 4.88
CA THR A 162 -17.21 28.43 3.66
C THR A 162 -18.21 27.46 3.05
N GLY A 163 -18.37 27.45 1.72
CA GLY A 163 -19.19 26.45 1.03
C GLY A 163 -20.64 26.44 1.52
N PHE A 164 -21.04 25.31 2.09
CA PHE A 164 -22.35 25.15 2.75
C PHE A 164 -22.34 25.44 4.25
N SER A 165 -21.17 25.61 4.89
CA SER A 165 -21.05 25.94 6.32
C SER A 165 -21.47 27.38 6.58
N TYR A 166 -22.27 27.61 7.61
CA TYR A 166 -22.84 28.92 7.91
C TYR A 166 -22.89 29.20 9.41
N GLY A 167 -22.91 30.49 9.76
CA GLY A 167 -23.02 30.90 11.15
C GLY A 167 -22.47 32.29 11.45
N ASP A 168 -22.29 32.55 12.73
CA ASP A 168 -21.54 33.70 13.25
C ASP A 168 -20.07 33.59 12.83
N LEU A 169 -19.57 34.65 12.18
CA LEU A 169 -18.19 34.76 11.70
C LEU A 169 -17.25 35.34 12.76
N VAL A 170 -17.70 35.52 14.00
CA VAL A 170 -16.80 35.85 15.10
C VAL A 170 -15.73 34.77 15.28
N ASP A 171 -14.48 35.24 15.33
CA ASP A 171 -13.26 34.44 15.50
C ASP A 171 -13.05 33.38 14.42
N VAL A 172 -13.38 33.65 13.15
CA VAL A 172 -13.13 32.68 12.04
C VAL A 172 -11.82 32.95 11.28
N GLY A 173 -11.21 34.13 11.42
CA GLY A 173 -10.13 34.62 10.54
C GLY A 173 -8.73 34.06 10.76
N THR A 174 -8.54 32.93 11.45
CA THR A 174 -7.19 32.36 11.67
C THR A 174 -7.20 30.84 11.57
N SER A 175 -6.08 30.26 11.17
CA SER A 175 -5.92 28.80 11.12
C SER A 175 -6.15 28.14 12.49
N GLN A 176 -5.76 28.79 13.60
CA GLN A 176 -5.94 28.23 14.95
C GLN A 176 -7.41 28.21 15.37
N ALA A 177 -8.19 29.25 15.02
CA ALA A 177 -9.61 29.27 15.34
C ALA A 177 -10.40 28.26 14.49
N ALA A 178 -10.04 28.12 13.22
CA ALA A 178 -10.57 27.07 12.35
C ALA A 178 -10.27 25.67 12.91
N ALA A 179 -9.05 25.42 13.42
CA ALA A 179 -8.67 24.16 14.05
C ALA A 179 -9.56 23.81 15.25
N ALA A 180 -9.91 24.81 16.08
CA ALA A 180 -10.76 24.62 17.25
C ALA A 180 -12.21 24.27 16.87
N ASP A 181 -12.77 24.94 15.85
CA ASP A 181 -14.10 24.64 15.34
C ASP A 181 -14.14 23.25 14.68
N VAL A 182 -13.12 22.88 13.89
CA VAL A 182 -12.99 21.54 13.28
C VAL A 182 -12.86 20.45 14.34
N TRP A 183 -12.02 20.64 15.36
CA TRP A 183 -11.91 19.67 16.46
C TRP A 183 -13.26 19.49 17.17
N SER A 184 -13.97 20.58 17.45
CA SER A 184 -15.30 20.54 18.07
C SER A 184 -16.30 19.79 17.20
N PHE A 185 -16.29 20.02 15.88
CA PHE A 185 -17.09 19.24 14.93
C PHE A 185 -16.77 17.74 14.97
N LEU A 186 -15.49 17.35 15.00
CA LEU A 186 -15.09 15.94 15.04
C LEU A 186 -15.54 15.26 16.35
N GLN A 187 -15.56 15.97 17.48
CA GLN A 187 -16.13 15.46 18.73
C GLN A 187 -17.63 15.16 18.58
N ILE A 188 -18.38 16.04 17.89
CA ILE A 188 -19.79 15.82 17.60
C ILE A 188 -19.97 14.64 16.63
N PHE A 189 -19.16 14.60 15.57
CA PHE A 189 -19.23 13.59 14.53
C PHE A 189 -19.05 12.18 15.09
N PHE A 190 -17.96 11.94 15.82
CA PHE A 190 -17.66 10.61 16.39
C PHE A 190 -18.50 10.24 17.61
N ASN A 191 -19.25 11.19 18.19
CA ASN A 191 -20.23 10.89 19.24
C ASN A 191 -21.60 10.44 18.65
N ASP A 192 -21.84 10.65 17.37
CA ASP A 192 -23.04 10.16 16.70
C ASP A 192 -22.95 8.65 16.46
N THR A 193 -24.05 7.93 16.74
CA THR A 193 -24.10 6.46 16.64
C THR A 193 -23.77 5.92 15.25
N ARG A 194 -23.98 6.71 14.20
CA ARG A 194 -23.65 6.32 12.82
C ARG A 194 -22.15 6.29 12.56
N PHE A 195 -21.39 7.19 13.21
CA PHE A 195 -19.98 7.38 12.92
C PHE A 195 -19.04 6.94 14.05
N ALA A 196 -19.56 6.77 15.27
CA ALA A 196 -18.84 6.20 16.41
C ALA A 196 -18.11 4.87 16.08
N PRO A 197 -18.64 3.95 15.24
CA PRO A 197 -17.92 2.75 14.86
C PRO A 197 -16.59 2.98 14.13
N TYR A 198 -16.40 4.14 13.49
CA TYR A 198 -15.16 4.48 12.79
C TYR A 198 -14.10 5.14 13.68
N LEU A 199 -14.46 5.57 14.91
CA LEU A 199 -13.54 6.24 15.83
C LEU A 199 -12.24 5.45 16.13
N PRO A 200 -12.26 4.10 16.28
CA PRO A 200 -11.04 3.33 16.51
C PRO A 200 -10.09 3.28 15.30
N ASN A 201 -10.59 3.57 14.10
CA ASN A 201 -9.81 3.45 12.87
C ASN A 201 -8.71 4.53 12.82
N LYS A 202 -7.69 4.31 11.99
CA LYS A 202 -6.66 5.32 11.72
C LYS A 202 -7.33 6.58 11.16
N LEU A 203 -7.00 7.75 11.71
CA LEU A 203 -7.42 9.04 11.18
C LEU A 203 -6.28 9.64 10.35
N ALA A 204 -6.63 10.10 9.15
CA ALA A 204 -5.75 10.83 8.26
C ALA A 204 -6.31 12.23 8.02
N LEU A 205 -5.43 13.22 7.93
CA LEU A 205 -5.77 14.59 7.60
C LEU A 205 -5.09 14.96 6.28
N TRP A 206 -5.87 15.34 5.29
CA TRP A 206 -5.39 15.72 3.96
C TRP A 206 -5.87 17.13 3.62
N THR A 207 -4.97 17.94 3.06
CA THR A 207 -5.23 19.33 2.73
C THR A 207 -4.50 19.75 1.48
N GLU A 208 -4.89 20.89 0.90
CA GLU A 208 -4.15 21.50 -0.20
C GLU A 208 -4.17 23.03 -0.20
N SER A 209 -3.27 23.67 -0.95
CA SER A 209 -3.25 25.13 -1.14
C SER A 209 -2.97 25.87 0.17
N TYR A 210 -3.85 26.78 0.60
CA TYR A 210 -3.84 27.32 1.97
C TYR A 210 -3.91 26.24 3.06
N GLY A 211 -4.30 25.02 2.68
CA GLY A 211 -4.12 23.79 3.44
C GLY A 211 -2.70 23.59 4.00
N GLY A 212 -1.66 24.17 3.40
CA GLY A 212 -0.32 24.22 4.01
C GLY A 212 -0.26 24.97 5.35
N HIS A 213 -1.21 25.87 5.64
CA HIS A 213 -1.41 26.44 6.97
C HIS A 213 -2.35 25.58 7.83
N TYR A 214 -3.47 25.14 7.26
CA TYR A 214 -4.48 24.36 7.99
C TYR A 214 -3.94 23.00 8.44
N GLY A 215 -3.35 22.22 7.56
CA GLY A 215 -2.88 20.85 7.82
C GLY A 215 -1.98 20.76 9.05
N PRO A 216 -0.86 21.51 9.10
CA PRO A 216 0.01 21.55 10.27
C PRO A 216 -0.72 22.01 11.53
N THR A 217 -1.45 23.12 11.45
CA THR A 217 -2.14 23.73 12.61
C THR A 217 -3.21 22.78 13.18
N PHE A 218 -3.98 22.12 12.31
CA PHE A 218 -5.08 21.23 12.70
C PHE A 218 -4.52 19.94 13.30
N ALA A 219 -3.50 19.35 12.67
CA ALA A 219 -2.83 18.17 13.19
C ALA A 219 -2.19 18.43 14.56
N ALA A 220 -1.46 19.54 14.71
CA ALA A 220 -0.88 19.94 15.99
C ALA A 220 -1.96 20.18 17.06
N HIS A 221 -3.07 20.83 16.70
CA HIS A 221 -4.20 21.03 17.60
C HIS A 221 -4.81 19.70 18.07
N ILE A 222 -5.04 18.74 17.15
CA ILE A 222 -5.55 17.41 17.50
C ILE A 222 -4.61 16.69 18.47
N LEU A 223 -3.30 16.70 18.23
CA LEU A 223 -2.30 16.08 19.10
C LEU A 223 -2.26 16.73 20.50
N ASN A 224 -2.37 18.05 20.55
CA ASN A 224 -2.45 18.80 21.81
C ASN A 224 -3.73 18.47 22.59
N GLN A 225 -4.88 18.39 21.92
CA GLN A 225 -6.15 18.01 22.55
C GLN A 225 -6.12 16.56 23.03
N ASN A 226 -5.55 15.64 22.27
CA ASN A 226 -5.34 14.25 22.70
C ASN A 226 -4.50 14.19 23.98
N SER A 227 -3.41 14.97 24.05
CA SER A 227 -2.54 15.05 25.22
C SER A 227 -3.27 15.67 26.42
N ALA A 228 -4.10 16.69 26.19
CA ALA A 228 -4.93 17.32 27.20
C ALA A 228 -6.05 16.38 27.72
N ILE A 229 -6.59 15.51 26.88
CA ILE A 229 -7.52 14.44 27.28
C ILE A 229 -6.79 13.41 28.16
N ASP A 230 -5.60 12.97 27.76
CA ASP A 230 -4.78 12.05 28.56
C ASP A 230 -4.41 12.64 29.94
N ALA A 231 -4.18 13.96 29.98
CA ALA A 231 -3.91 14.71 31.22
C ALA A 231 -5.19 15.02 32.04
N GLY A 232 -6.37 14.73 31.51
CA GLY A 232 -7.67 15.02 32.15
C GLY A 232 -8.04 16.50 32.22
N THR A 233 -7.38 17.38 31.45
CA THR A 233 -7.64 18.83 31.43
C THR A 233 -8.70 19.23 30.40
N VAL A 234 -8.96 18.39 29.40
CA VAL A 234 -10.03 18.56 28.41
C VAL A 234 -10.88 17.28 28.37
N SER A 235 -12.19 17.43 28.23
CA SER A 235 -13.12 16.30 28.01
C SER A 235 -13.35 16.10 26.52
N GLY A 236 -13.23 14.85 26.06
CA GLY A 236 -13.48 14.49 24.66
C GLY A 236 -13.05 13.06 24.35
N VAL A 237 -13.25 12.64 23.11
CA VAL A 237 -12.69 11.41 22.56
C VAL A 237 -11.36 11.70 21.88
N LYS A 238 -10.39 10.80 22.08
CA LYS A 238 -9.09 10.88 21.40
C LYS A 238 -9.27 10.53 19.93
N LEU A 239 -8.62 11.32 19.07
CA LEU A 239 -8.61 11.11 17.63
C LEU A 239 -7.30 10.42 17.24
N ASN A 240 -7.38 9.24 16.62
CA ASN A 240 -6.20 8.43 16.27
C ASN A 240 -5.49 8.97 15.01
N LEU A 241 -4.94 10.19 15.06
CA LEU A 241 -4.24 10.82 13.96
C LEU A 241 -2.93 10.09 13.65
N GLN A 242 -2.82 9.53 12.45
CA GLN A 242 -1.68 8.74 11.99
C GLN A 242 -1.06 9.25 10.69
N VAL A 243 -1.80 10.03 9.89
CA VAL A 243 -1.34 10.52 8.58
C VAL A 243 -1.67 12.01 8.41
N LEU A 244 -0.73 12.77 7.86
CA LEU A 244 -0.90 14.13 7.35
C LEU A 244 -0.46 14.19 5.88
N GLY A 245 -1.34 14.60 4.98
CA GLY A 245 -1.04 14.89 3.58
C GLY A 245 -1.26 16.37 3.26
N ILE A 246 -0.30 17.00 2.58
CA ILE A 246 -0.41 18.40 2.13
C ILE A 246 -0.03 18.49 0.65
N GLY A 247 -0.99 18.86 -0.19
CA GLY A 247 -0.81 19.10 -1.62
C GLY A 247 -0.57 20.57 -1.92
N ASN A 248 0.44 20.92 -2.71
CA ASN A 248 0.62 22.29 -3.23
C ASN A 248 0.44 23.34 -2.13
N GLY A 249 1.11 23.15 -0.98
CA GLY A 249 0.76 23.80 0.28
C GLY A 249 1.58 25.05 0.61
N LEU A 250 0.93 26.20 0.84
CA LEU A 250 1.60 27.38 1.41
C LEU A 250 1.80 27.18 2.91
N THR A 251 3.05 27.05 3.35
CA THR A 251 3.42 26.67 4.74
C THR A 251 4.42 27.64 5.36
N ASP A 252 5.43 28.06 4.58
CA ASP A 252 6.46 29.02 5.00
C ASP A 252 6.68 30.03 3.86
N ALA A 253 5.95 31.16 3.93
CA ALA A 253 6.00 32.21 2.93
C ALA A 253 7.43 32.76 2.71
N LEU A 254 8.24 32.87 3.77
CA LEU A 254 9.60 33.39 3.65
C LEU A 254 10.50 32.51 2.76
N LEU A 255 10.27 31.19 2.78
CA LEU A 255 11.01 30.23 1.96
C LEU A 255 10.37 30.03 0.58
N GLN A 256 9.05 30.14 0.47
CA GLN A 256 8.30 29.87 -0.76
C GLN A 256 8.25 31.05 -1.72
N TYR A 257 8.12 32.30 -1.24
CA TYR A 257 7.99 33.47 -2.11
C TYR A 257 9.18 33.74 -3.06
N PRO A 258 10.44 33.52 -2.66
CA PRO A 258 11.57 33.62 -3.59
C PRO A 258 11.41 32.74 -4.82
N ALA A 259 10.75 31.59 -4.67
CA ALA A 259 10.59 30.64 -5.75
C ALA A 259 9.65 31.12 -6.85
N TYR A 260 8.78 32.11 -6.62
CA TYR A 260 8.03 32.74 -7.71
C TYR A 260 8.97 33.36 -8.74
N LEU A 261 10.09 33.95 -8.32
CA LEU A 261 11.09 34.52 -9.23
C LEU A 261 11.74 33.42 -10.08
N THR A 262 12.18 32.34 -9.43
CA THR A 262 12.85 31.22 -10.08
C THR A 262 11.91 30.49 -11.04
N TYR A 263 10.69 30.19 -10.58
CA TYR A 263 9.70 29.45 -11.36
C TYR A 263 9.18 30.28 -12.54
N ALA A 264 8.93 31.58 -12.35
CA ALA A 264 8.50 32.46 -13.44
C ALA A 264 9.59 32.65 -14.50
N ALA A 265 10.87 32.60 -14.10
CA ALA A 265 12.00 32.67 -15.03
C ALA A 265 12.29 31.33 -15.74
N ASN A 266 12.22 30.22 -15.00
CA ASN A 266 12.77 28.93 -15.44
C ASN A 266 12.03 27.74 -14.82
N ASN A 267 10.80 27.49 -15.25
CA ASN A 267 10.08 26.23 -14.98
C ASN A 267 10.23 25.23 -16.15
N ALA A 268 9.65 24.03 -16.01
CA ALA A 268 9.75 22.96 -16.99
C ALA A 268 8.93 23.19 -18.29
N TYR A 269 8.12 24.24 -18.35
CA TYR A 269 7.20 24.53 -19.45
C TYR A 269 7.67 25.72 -20.28
N HIS A 270 7.62 26.92 -19.73
CA HIS A 270 8.06 28.15 -20.38
C HIS A 270 8.19 29.31 -19.38
N PRO A 271 9.07 30.30 -19.64
CA PRO A 271 9.10 31.53 -18.87
C PRO A 271 7.72 32.21 -18.86
N LEU A 272 7.30 32.71 -17.70
CA LEU A 272 5.97 33.30 -17.52
C LEU A 272 5.94 34.78 -17.89
N VAL A 273 7.05 35.49 -17.65
CA VAL A 273 7.15 36.95 -17.77
C VAL A 273 8.49 37.38 -18.38
N PRO A 274 8.57 38.59 -18.98
CA PRO A 274 9.83 39.14 -19.48
C PRO A 274 10.76 39.61 -18.35
N ALA A 275 12.05 39.78 -18.68
CA ALA A 275 13.11 40.12 -17.73
C ALA A 275 12.83 41.39 -16.90
N ASN A 276 12.20 42.42 -17.48
CA ASN A 276 11.90 43.65 -16.74
C ASN A 276 10.90 43.44 -15.58
N ILE A 277 10.01 42.45 -15.67
CA ILE A 277 9.09 42.11 -14.58
C ILE A 277 9.83 41.30 -13.50
N LEU A 278 10.73 40.40 -13.90
CA LEU A 278 11.61 39.68 -12.98
C LEU A 278 12.52 40.63 -12.21
N ASP A 279 13.10 41.64 -12.87
CA ASP A 279 13.95 42.64 -12.25
C ASP A 279 13.17 43.47 -11.21
N ALA A 280 11.95 43.89 -11.55
CA ALA A 280 11.07 44.63 -10.65
C ALA A 280 10.67 43.80 -9.42
N ALA A 281 10.28 42.53 -9.62
CA ALA A 281 9.94 41.63 -8.52
C ALA A 281 11.16 41.29 -7.65
N THR A 282 12.35 41.13 -8.26
CA THR A 282 13.61 40.92 -7.55
C THR A 282 13.97 42.14 -6.69
N GLN A 283 13.74 43.35 -7.21
CA GLN A 283 13.91 44.58 -6.44
C GLN A 283 12.90 44.65 -5.29
N ALA A 284 11.64 44.29 -5.53
CA ALA A 284 10.59 44.26 -4.50
C ALA A 284 10.90 43.23 -3.40
N TRP A 285 11.56 42.11 -3.73
CA TRP A 285 12.03 41.14 -2.74
C TRP A 285 13.17 41.70 -1.87
N ASN A 286 14.21 42.23 -2.50
CA ASN A 286 15.49 42.58 -1.85
C ASN A 286 15.52 43.98 -1.19
N SER A 287 14.54 44.85 -1.44
CA SER A 287 14.53 46.20 -0.88
C SER A 287 14.44 46.18 0.66
N THR A 288 14.95 47.23 1.32
CA THR A 288 14.96 47.31 2.80
C THR A 288 13.57 47.23 3.43
N ASP A 289 12.56 47.79 2.74
CA ASP A 289 11.14 47.70 3.09
C ASP A 289 10.39 46.75 2.12
N GLY A 290 11.13 45.83 1.51
CA GLY A 290 10.63 44.86 0.53
C GLY A 290 10.00 43.62 1.17
N CYS A 291 9.54 42.71 0.31
CA CYS A 291 8.75 41.54 0.72
C CYS A 291 9.48 40.68 1.76
N GLN A 292 10.78 40.40 1.58
CA GLN A 292 11.56 39.61 2.54
C GLN A 292 11.56 40.22 3.95
N SER A 293 11.76 41.53 4.03
CA SER A 293 11.81 42.30 5.28
C SER A 293 10.45 42.30 5.97
N LEU A 294 9.38 42.49 5.19
CA LEU A 294 8.00 42.52 5.69
C LEU A 294 7.54 41.16 6.22
N ILE A 295 7.83 40.06 5.51
CA ILE A 295 7.54 38.71 6.00
C ILE A 295 8.35 38.40 7.26
N SER A 296 9.64 38.76 7.27
CA SER A 296 10.50 38.59 8.46
C SER A 296 9.97 39.38 9.66
N ALA A 297 9.45 40.58 9.46
CA ALA A 297 8.82 41.37 10.51
C ALA A 297 7.52 40.71 11.02
N CYS A 298 6.73 40.09 10.15
CA CYS A 298 5.57 39.29 10.55
C CYS A 298 5.97 38.11 11.45
N TYR A 299 6.99 37.34 11.04
CA TYR A 299 7.46 36.17 11.81
C TYR A 299 8.00 36.54 13.19
N ASN A 300 8.64 37.70 13.32
CA ASN A 300 9.26 38.17 14.57
C ASN A 300 8.26 38.84 15.53
N GLY A 301 7.10 38.21 15.74
CA GLY A 301 6.04 38.71 16.64
C GLY A 301 5.24 39.88 16.06
N GLY A 302 5.17 39.99 14.73
CA GLY A 302 4.43 41.05 14.06
C GLY A 302 2.93 41.03 14.38
N SER A 303 2.35 42.23 14.50
CA SER A 303 0.89 42.40 14.63
C SER A 303 0.15 41.94 13.38
N ASN A 304 -1.17 41.74 13.47
CA ASN A 304 -2.02 41.46 12.31
C ASN A 304 -1.76 42.45 11.18
N THR A 305 -1.73 43.75 11.47
CA THR A 305 -1.42 44.80 10.48
C THR A 305 -0.05 44.62 9.82
N THR A 306 0.97 44.21 10.58
CA THR A 306 2.32 43.97 10.03
C THR A 306 2.28 42.85 8.99
N CYS A 307 1.61 41.75 9.34
CA CYS A 307 1.46 40.59 8.47
C CYS A 307 0.54 40.85 7.26
N THR A 308 -0.56 41.57 7.45
CA THR A 308 -1.45 42.04 6.38
C THR A 308 -0.72 42.94 5.39
N ASN A 309 0.12 43.87 5.88
CA ASN A 309 0.95 44.71 5.01
C ASN A 309 1.98 43.90 4.22
N ALA A 310 2.54 42.85 4.82
CA ALA A 310 3.41 41.91 4.12
C ALA A 310 2.65 41.20 2.98
N GLN A 311 1.45 40.67 3.24
CA GLN A 311 0.60 40.05 2.22
C GLN A 311 0.29 41.01 1.09
N PHE A 312 -0.19 42.21 1.43
CA PHE A 312 -0.49 43.25 0.45
C PHE A 312 0.74 43.54 -0.43
N PHE A 313 1.88 43.86 0.17
CA PHE A 313 3.08 44.23 -0.59
C PHE A 313 3.59 43.08 -1.46
N CYS A 314 3.76 41.89 -0.89
CA CYS A 314 4.31 40.74 -1.58
C CYS A 314 3.39 40.28 -2.72
N ASN A 315 2.07 40.26 -2.52
CA ASN A 315 1.16 39.78 -3.57
C ASN A 315 1.01 40.77 -4.72
N ASN A 316 1.05 42.08 -4.42
CA ASN A 316 1.03 43.14 -5.44
C ASN A 316 2.31 43.19 -6.28
N ASN A 317 3.48 42.93 -5.69
CA ASN A 317 4.77 43.19 -6.34
C ASN A 317 5.51 41.92 -6.79
N ILE A 318 5.11 40.74 -6.30
CA ILE A 318 5.75 39.45 -6.59
C ILE A 318 4.72 38.48 -7.17
N LEU A 319 3.79 37.96 -6.36
CA LEU A 319 2.87 36.89 -6.79
C LEU A 319 2.08 37.26 -8.05
N GLY A 320 1.31 38.35 -7.99
CA GLY A 320 0.44 38.76 -9.09
C GLY A 320 1.20 39.07 -10.39
N PRO A 321 2.21 39.96 -10.38
CA PRO A 321 2.97 40.30 -11.58
C PRO A 321 3.69 39.11 -12.23
N LEU A 322 4.20 38.17 -11.43
CA LEU A 322 5.01 37.04 -11.93
C LEU A 322 4.17 35.94 -12.60
N ALA A 323 2.85 35.92 -12.40
CA ALA A 323 1.95 35.03 -13.14
C ALA A 323 1.88 35.38 -14.64
N GLY A 324 2.01 36.66 -14.98
CA GLY A 324 1.89 37.14 -16.36
C GLY A 324 0.49 36.90 -16.94
N GLN A 325 0.45 36.29 -18.12
CA GLN A 325 -0.81 35.95 -18.83
C GLN A 325 -1.28 34.51 -18.60
N TRP A 326 -0.55 33.75 -17.78
CA TRP A 326 -0.75 32.30 -17.61
C TRP A 326 -1.69 32.03 -16.44
N ASP A 327 -2.36 30.87 -16.49
CA ASP A 327 -3.19 30.44 -15.37
C ASP A 327 -2.31 30.11 -14.16
N VAL A 328 -2.70 30.59 -12.98
CA VAL A 328 -1.90 30.45 -11.77
C VAL A 328 -1.94 29.04 -11.18
N TYR A 329 -2.94 28.24 -11.54
CA TYR A 329 -3.09 26.86 -11.09
C TYR A 329 -2.53 25.86 -12.10
N TYR A 330 -2.35 26.26 -13.36
CA TYR A 330 -1.84 25.40 -14.42
C TYR A 330 -1.15 26.20 -15.54
N VAL A 331 0.15 26.43 -15.39
CA VAL A 331 0.90 27.32 -16.28
C VAL A 331 0.99 26.93 -17.76
N PRO A 332 0.78 25.67 -18.20
CA PRO A 332 0.72 25.35 -19.63
C PRO A 332 -0.42 26.04 -20.40
N THR A 333 -1.40 26.63 -19.70
CA THR A 333 -2.56 27.30 -20.28
C THR A 333 -2.57 28.80 -19.93
N ALA A 334 -3.07 29.63 -20.86
CA ALA A 334 -3.30 31.06 -20.59
C ALA A 334 -4.51 31.26 -19.68
N ASN A 335 -4.48 32.26 -18.80
CA ASN A 335 -5.59 32.56 -17.89
C ASN A 335 -6.81 33.06 -18.69
N PRO A 336 -8.01 32.47 -18.54
CA PRO A 336 -8.33 31.39 -17.60
C PRO A 336 -8.22 29.97 -18.17
N ASP A 337 -7.72 29.05 -17.35
CA ASP A 337 -7.85 27.61 -17.61
C ASP A 337 -9.32 27.17 -17.43
N PRO A 338 -9.97 26.57 -18.44
CA PRO A 338 -11.32 26.01 -18.28
C PRO A 338 -11.36 24.70 -17.46
N TYR A 339 -10.21 24.13 -17.08
CA TYR A 339 -10.10 22.89 -16.33
C TYR A 339 -9.41 23.11 -14.97
N PRO A 340 -9.88 22.48 -13.87
CA PRO A 340 -11.08 21.63 -13.78
C PRO A 340 -12.42 22.39 -14.01
N PRO A 341 -13.47 21.73 -14.53
CA PRO A 341 -14.74 22.41 -14.85
C PRO A 341 -15.40 22.98 -13.59
N ASN A 342 -16.02 24.17 -13.71
CA ASN A 342 -16.72 24.81 -12.60
C ASN A 342 -17.91 23.95 -12.10
N ILE A 343 -18.01 23.78 -10.78
CA ILE A 343 -19.03 22.95 -10.10
C ILE A 343 -20.23 23.74 -9.52
N THR A 344 -20.23 25.07 -9.63
CA THR A 344 -21.23 25.96 -9.01
C THR A 344 -22.66 25.61 -9.41
N ASP A 345 -22.92 25.49 -10.72
CA ASP A 345 -24.25 25.17 -11.24
C ASP A 345 -24.70 23.76 -10.81
N TYR A 346 -23.77 22.80 -10.79
CA TYR A 346 -24.06 21.44 -10.34
C TYR A 346 -24.45 21.44 -8.85
N LEU A 347 -23.67 22.08 -7.98
CA LEU A 347 -23.96 22.13 -6.55
C LEU A 347 -25.22 22.93 -6.22
N ALA A 348 -25.50 24.00 -6.97
CA ALA A 348 -26.78 24.71 -6.87
C ALA A 348 -27.96 23.78 -7.19
N SER A 349 -27.80 22.85 -8.14
CA SER A 349 -28.87 21.91 -8.53
C SER A 349 -29.10 20.77 -7.54
N ILE A 350 -28.09 20.36 -6.77
CA ILE A 350 -28.17 19.19 -5.88
C ILE A 350 -28.13 19.51 -4.37
N GLY A 351 -27.76 20.73 -3.98
CA GLY A 351 -27.54 21.11 -2.57
C GLY A 351 -28.73 20.81 -1.65
N ALA A 352 -29.95 21.18 -2.07
CA ALA A 352 -31.16 20.90 -1.29
C ALA A 352 -31.45 19.38 -1.16
N ALA A 353 -31.15 18.60 -2.20
CA ALA A 353 -31.30 17.14 -2.17
C ALA A 353 -30.23 16.48 -1.27
N ALA A 354 -29.04 17.06 -1.21
CA ALA A 354 -27.95 16.69 -0.30
C ALA A 354 -28.23 17.10 1.16
N GLY A 355 -29.19 18.00 1.40
CA GLY A 355 -29.59 18.45 2.74
C GLY A 355 -28.94 19.77 3.18
N ALA A 356 -28.40 20.56 2.26
CA ALA A 356 -27.87 21.89 2.55
C ALA A 356 -29.00 22.91 2.84
N ASP A 357 -28.77 23.78 3.83
CA ASP A 357 -29.72 24.84 4.22
C ASP A 357 -29.45 26.16 3.48
N VAL A 358 -28.25 26.33 2.94
CA VAL A 358 -27.77 27.56 2.31
C VAL A 358 -27.31 27.29 0.88
N ALA A 359 -27.28 28.35 0.07
CA ALA A 359 -26.70 28.26 -1.27
C ALA A 359 -25.19 28.02 -1.18
N TRP A 360 -24.67 27.18 -2.07
CA TRP A 360 -23.25 26.93 -2.15
C TRP A 360 -22.50 28.13 -2.72
N GLN A 361 -21.32 28.41 -2.19
CA GLN A 361 -20.34 29.30 -2.79
C GLN A 361 -18.97 28.61 -2.83
N MET A 362 -18.22 28.82 -3.91
CA MET A 362 -16.91 28.18 -4.09
C MET A 362 -15.90 28.66 -3.06
N THR A 363 -15.69 29.97 -2.99
CA THR A 363 -14.83 30.62 -2.00
C THR A 363 -15.61 31.75 -1.34
N SER A 364 -15.56 31.83 -0.01
CA SER A 364 -16.23 32.85 0.78
C SER A 364 -15.40 34.14 0.87
N PRO A 365 -15.88 35.28 0.31
CA PRO A 365 -15.15 36.55 0.39
C PRO A 365 -15.00 37.03 1.84
N ASP A 366 -16.04 36.86 2.67
CA ASP A 366 -16.01 37.31 4.07
C ASP A 366 -14.94 36.56 4.88
N VAL A 367 -14.85 35.25 4.70
CA VAL A 367 -13.81 34.42 5.36
C VAL A 367 -12.43 34.84 4.85
N TYR A 368 -12.27 34.99 3.54
CA TYR A 368 -10.99 35.40 2.96
C TYR A 368 -10.52 36.78 3.48
N ASP A 369 -11.43 37.74 3.59
CA ASP A 369 -11.13 39.07 4.13
C ASP A 369 -10.69 38.98 5.59
N ASP A 370 -11.39 38.21 6.43
CA ASP A 370 -11.03 38.02 7.84
C ASP A 370 -9.63 37.39 8.00
N PHE A 371 -9.25 36.42 7.15
CA PHE A 371 -7.89 35.85 7.12
C PHE A 371 -6.84 36.85 6.64
N SER A 372 -7.17 37.66 5.64
CA SER A 372 -6.26 38.70 5.14
C SER A 372 -6.01 39.77 6.20
N PHE A 373 -7.04 40.15 6.97
CA PHE A 373 -6.93 41.14 8.05
C PHE A 373 -6.30 40.62 9.34
N SER A 374 -6.34 39.31 9.59
CA SER A 374 -5.55 38.71 10.67
C SER A 374 -4.08 38.54 10.28
N GLY A 375 -3.79 38.64 8.98
CA GLY A 375 -2.48 38.48 8.37
C GLY A 375 -2.00 37.03 8.34
N ASP A 376 -2.91 36.07 8.48
CA ASP A 376 -2.61 34.64 8.63
C ASP A 376 -1.78 34.08 7.45
N TRP A 377 -2.03 34.60 6.23
CA TRP A 377 -1.29 34.24 5.00
C TRP A 377 0.23 34.36 5.13
N MET A 378 0.70 35.35 5.89
CA MET A 378 2.13 35.62 6.06
C MET A 378 2.69 35.08 7.37
N ARG A 379 1.95 34.26 8.11
CA ARG A 379 2.43 33.59 9.33
C ARG A 379 3.09 32.25 8.99
N ASN A 380 3.98 31.79 9.85
CA ASN A 380 4.73 30.56 9.61
C ASN A 380 4.05 29.35 10.25
N SER A 381 3.61 28.39 9.43
CA SER A 381 3.03 27.12 9.89
C SER A 381 4.03 25.96 9.91
N ARG A 382 5.27 26.17 9.43
CA ARG A 382 6.34 25.16 9.44
C ARG A 382 6.65 24.60 10.85
N PRO A 383 6.67 25.39 11.94
CA PRO A 383 6.92 24.84 13.29
C PRO A 383 5.88 23.82 13.74
N ASP A 384 4.60 24.02 13.37
CA ASP A 384 3.55 23.04 13.65
C ASP A 384 3.76 21.78 12.80
N LEU A 385 4.19 21.93 11.55
CA LEU A 385 4.49 20.80 10.66
C LEU A 385 5.63 19.95 11.22
N GLU A 386 6.70 20.60 11.69
CA GLU A 386 7.84 19.94 12.34
C GLU A 386 7.41 19.20 13.61
N THR A 387 6.54 19.82 14.42
CA THR A 387 5.98 19.18 15.62
C THR A 387 5.21 17.92 15.26
N VAL A 388 4.39 17.95 14.22
CA VAL A 388 3.59 16.81 13.75
C VAL A 388 4.49 15.69 13.19
N ILE A 389 5.49 16.02 12.38
CA ILE A 389 6.45 15.04 11.86
C ILE A 389 7.22 14.38 13.03
N ASN A 390 7.65 15.17 14.01
CA ASN A 390 8.40 14.69 15.16
C ASN A 390 7.56 13.84 16.12
N SER A 391 6.24 13.99 16.13
CA SER A 391 5.34 13.14 16.92
C SER A 391 5.10 11.75 16.31
N GLY A 392 5.70 11.45 15.15
CA GLY A 392 5.59 10.16 14.48
C GLY A 392 4.38 10.00 13.57
N VAL A 393 3.65 11.08 13.28
CA VAL A 393 2.62 11.08 12.23
C VAL A 393 3.30 10.87 10.88
N ARG A 394 2.79 9.96 10.05
CA ARG A 394 3.28 9.80 8.67
C ARG A 394 2.89 11.02 7.86
N THR A 395 3.86 11.70 7.29
CA THR A 395 3.62 12.96 6.58
C THR A 395 4.04 12.86 5.12
N LEU A 396 3.13 13.21 4.22
CA LEU A 396 3.39 13.38 2.80
C LEU A 396 3.20 14.84 2.41
N ILE A 397 4.22 15.42 1.77
CA ILE A 397 4.09 16.65 1.01
C ILE A 397 4.12 16.28 -0.48
N TYR A 398 3.17 16.77 -1.27
CA TYR A 398 3.13 16.50 -2.71
C TYR A 398 2.84 17.77 -3.51
N ASP A 399 3.44 17.90 -4.70
CA ASP A 399 3.23 19.06 -5.58
C ASP A 399 3.05 18.66 -7.02
N GLY A 400 2.08 19.29 -7.69
CA GLY A 400 2.05 19.36 -9.14
C GLY A 400 3.12 20.30 -9.68
N ASP A 401 3.93 19.84 -10.63
CA ASP A 401 5.03 20.64 -11.19
C ASP A 401 4.59 21.76 -12.15
N ALA A 402 3.31 21.79 -12.56
CA ALA A 402 2.67 22.82 -13.39
C ALA A 402 1.99 23.92 -12.58
N ASP A 403 1.95 23.81 -11.26
CA ASP A 403 1.38 24.83 -10.38
C ASP A 403 2.31 26.03 -10.23
N PHE A 404 1.79 27.25 -10.42
CA PHE A 404 2.52 28.48 -10.13
C PHE A 404 2.23 28.98 -8.72
N ILE A 405 0.94 29.02 -8.33
CA ILE A 405 0.50 29.73 -7.14
C ILE A 405 1.11 29.14 -5.87
N VAL A 406 1.33 27.83 -5.85
CA VAL A 406 2.17 27.15 -4.85
C VAL A 406 3.13 26.20 -5.55
N ASN A 407 4.06 26.79 -6.30
CA ASN A 407 5.01 26.04 -7.11
C ASN A 407 5.92 25.10 -6.30
N TYR A 408 6.22 23.96 -6.89
CA TYR A 408 7.05 22.91 -6.29
C TYR A 408 8.44 23.41 -5.84
N MET A 409 9.02 24.43 -6.51
CA MET A 409 10.35 24.92 -6.15
C MET A 409 10.35 25.59 -4.78
N GLY A 410 9.28 26.33 -4.48
CA GLY A 410 9.07 26.92 -3.17
C GLY A 410 8.83 25.86 -2.11
N VAL A 411 7.99 24.87 -2.42
CA VAL A 411 7.68 23.79 -1.49
C VAL A 411 8.91 22.93 -1.22
N GLU A 412 9.74 22.63 -2.21
CA GLU A 412 11.02 21.94 -2.01
C GLU A 412 11.99 22.75 -1.15
N ALA A 413 12.04 24.08 -1.32
CA ALA A 413 12.82 24.94 -0.44
C ALA A 413 12.32 24.91 1.01
N MET A 414 10.99 24.86 1.21
CA MET A 414 10.37 24.67 2.53
C MET A 414 10.73 23.30 3.13
N VAL A 415 10.61 22.22 2.34
CA VAL A 415 10.92 20.85 2.76
C VAL A 415 12.40 20.68 3.11
N ASP A 416 13.32 21.23 2.31
CA ASP A 416 14.77 21.18 2.57
C ASP A 416 15.18 21.93 3.85
N ALA A 417 14.36 22.89 4.28
CA ALA A 417 14.56 23.70 5.47
C ALA A 417 13.88 23.15 6.73
N LEU A 418 13.08 22.08 6.63
CA LEU A 418 12.47 21.44 7.79
C LEU A 418 13.53 21.01 8.80
N ASP A 419 13.28 21.26 10.08
CA ASP A 419 14.07 20.83 11.23
C ASP A 419 13.32 19.74 12.02
N THR A 420 13.55 18.49 11.60
CA THR A 420 12.87 17.31 12.12
C THR A 420 13.87 16.20 12.40
N GLN A 421 13.42 15.17 13.10
CA GLN A 421 14.18 13.93 13.30
C GLN A 421 14.60 13.26 11.98
N PHE A 422 13.98 13.61 10.84
CA PHE A 422 14.29 13.03 9.53
C PHE A 422 15.13 13.95 8.63
N SER A 423 15.41 15.20 9.03
CA SER A 423 16.06 16.18 8.14
C SER A 423 17.45 15.75 7.67
N ALA A 424 18.24 15.11 8.55
CA ALA A 424 19.54 14.56 8.18
C ALA A 424 19.41 13.40 7.17
N LEU A 425 18.43 12.52 7.36
CA LEU A 425 18.16 11.39 6.46
C LEU A 425 17.65 11.87 5.11
N TYR A 426 16.74 12.86 5.08
CA TYR A 426 16.19 13.43 3.85
C TYR A 426 17.27 14.08 2.98
N LYS A 427 18.21 14.81 3.59
CA LYS A 427 19.36 15.41 2.90
C LYS A 427 20.32 14.38 2.29
N GLN A 428 20.33 13.15 2.80
CA GLN A 428 21.13 12.05 2.24
C GLN A 428 20.43 11.34 1.08
N GLN A 429 19.12 11.55 0.89
CA GLN A 429 18.38 10.89 -0.19
C GLN A 429 18.70 11.50 -1.54
N SER A 430 18.75 10.62 -2.55
CA SER A 430 18.71 11.02 -3.95
C SER A 430 17.26 11.05 -4.45
N TRP A 431 16.99 11.81 -5.51
CA TRP A 431 15.70 11.78 -6.18
C TRP A 431 15.49 10.43 -6.86
N SER A 432 14.38 9.77 -6.53
CA SER A 432 13.94 8.53 -7.19
C SER A 432 12.79 8.81 -8.14
N THR A 433 12.69 8.05 -9.23
CA THR A 433 11.59 8.22 -10.20
C THR A 433 10.32 7.52 -9.70
N TYR A 434 9.21 8.24 -9.68
CA TYR A 434 7.91 7.68 -9.31
C TYR A 434 7.20 7.11 -10.53
N ASN A 435 7.25 5.79 -10.68
CA ASN A 435 6.61 5.11 -11.81
C ASN A 435 5.18 4.68 -11.48
N VAL A 436 4.25 5.04 -12.37
CA VAL A 436 2.83 4.63 -12.33
C VAL A 436 2.50 3.97 -13.65
N GLN A 437 2.13 2.69 -13.62
CA GLN A 437 1.97 1.85 -14.82
C GLN A 437 3.11 1.99 -15.84
N GLY A 438 4.34 2.17 -15.35
CA GLY A 438 5.56 2.34 -16.13
C GLY A 438 5.80 3.69 -16.77
N GLN A 439 4.95 4.67 -16.53
CA GLN A 439 5.26 6.04 -16.88
C GLN A 439 6.00 6.69 -15.71
N PRO A 440 7.13 7.39 -15.98
CA PRO A 440 7.83 8.17 -14.98
C PRO A 440 7.00 9.43 -14.69
N ALA A 441 6.03 9.29 -13.80
CA ALA A 441 4.97 10.28 -13.57
C ALA A 441 5.29 11.27 -12.44
N GLY A 442 6.51 11.20 -11.91
CA GLY A 442 6.98 12.10 -10.87
C GLY A 442 8.36 11.71 -10.35
N GLN A 443 8.79 12.41 -9.31
CA GLN A 443 10.00 12.12 -8.55
C GLN A 443 9.74 12.27 -7.06
N TYR A 444 10.38 11.43 -6.25
CA TYR A 444 10.12 11.40 -4.81
C TYR A 444 11.39 11.19 -3.98
N LYS A 445 11.27 11.49 -2.69
CA LYS A 445 12.23 11.18 -1.63
C LYS A 445 11.49 10.68 -0.40
N ASN A 446 12.06 9.71 0.31
CA ASN A 446 11.54 9.19 1.58
C ASN A 446 12.58 9.33 2.70
N ALA A 447 12.14 9.71 3.89
CA ALA A 447 12.97 9.75 5.09
C ALA A 447 12.13 9.31 6.30
N GLY A 448 12.25 8.03 6.68
CA GLY A 448 11.46 7.46 7.76
C GLY A 448 9.95 7.53 7.48
N THR A 449 9.22 8.25 8.34
CA THR A 449 7.77 8.47 8.15
C THR A 449 7.44 9.71 7.31
N PHE A 450 8.43 10.46 6.84
CA PHE A 450 8.27 11.63 5.98
C PHE A 450 8.54 11.29 4.51
N SER A 451 7.70 11.76 3.61
CA SER A 451 7.83 11.60 2.16
C SER A 451 7.55 12.91 1.43
N TYR A 452 8.27 13.16 0.34
CA TYR A 452 8.00 14.23 -0.60
C TYR A 452 7.85 13.65 -2.02
N ILE A 453 6.90 14.15 -2.81
CA ILE A 453 6.77 13.81 -4.23
C ILE A 453 6.39 15.01 -5.09
N ARG A 454 7.12 15.19 -6.17
CA ARG A 454 6.74 16.05 -7.29
C ARG A 454 6.04 15.22 -8.36
N VAL A 455 4.81 15.57 -8.71
CA VAL A 455 4.00 14.89 -9.72
C VAL A 455 4.08 15.67 -11.04
N PHE A 456 4.46 14.97 -12.11
CA PHE A 456 4.67 15.60 -13.40
C PHE A 456 3.36 15.86 -14.16
N GLY A 457 3.30 17.01 -14.85
CA GLY A 457 2.16 17.46 -15.64
C GLY A 457 0.90 17.76 -14.85
N ALA A 458 1.00 17.91 -13.53
CA ALA A 458 -0.13 18.21 -12.66
C ALA A 458 -0.10 19.68 -12.22
N GLY A 459 -1.25 20.34 -12.25
CA GLY A 459 -1.44 21.68 -11.67
C GLY A 459 -1.72 21.64 -10.18
N HIS A 460 -2.33 22.71 -9.68
CA HIS A 460 -2.58 22.95 -8.25
C HIS A 460 -3.38 21.83 -7.58
N GLU A 461 -4.45 21.38 -8.22
CA GLU A 461 -5.30 20.27 -7.77
C GLU A 461 -4.74 18.93 -8.30
N VAL A 462 -3.61 18.45 -7.77
CA VAL A 462 -2.88 17.28 -8.32
C VAL A 462 -3.78 16.09 -8.71
N PRO A 463 -4.77 15.65 -7.88
CA PRO A 463 -5.63 14.53 -8.22
C PRO A 463 -6.65 14.81 -9.33
N ALA A 464 -6.82 16.06 -9.77
CA ALA A 464 -7.57 16.41 -10.96
C ALA A 464 -6.83 16.00 -12.23
N TYR A 465 -5.50 16.12 -12.27
CA TYR A 465 -4.73 15.99 -13.51
C TYR A 465 -4.37 14.53 -13.89
N LYS A 466 -3.92 14.38 -15.13
CA LYS A 466 -3.38 13.13 -15.69
C LYS A 466 -1.99 13.39 -16.26
N PHE A 467 -1.19 12.34 -16.41
CA PHE A 467 0.12 12.43 -17.03
C PHE A 467 0.29 11.40 -18.15
N GLY A 468 0.75 11.84 -19.32
CA GLY A 468 0.99 10.96 -20.48
C GLY A 468 -0.23 10.09 -20.85
N THR A 469 -0.11 8.77 -20.70
CA THR A 469 -1.21 7.81 -20.99
C THR A 469 -1.99 7.41 -19.74
N LEU A 470 -1.63 7.92 -18.57
CA LEU A 470 -2.37 7.68 -17.33
C LEU A 470 -3.69 8.43 -17.36
N GLN A 471 -4.64 7.95 -16.57
CA GLN A 471 -5.95 8.56 -16.40
C GLN A 471 -5.93 9.65 -15.31
N TYR A 472 -6.99 10.47 -15.28
CA TYR A 472 -7.15 11.53 -14.29
C TYR A 472 -7.12 10.99 -12.86
N GLY A 473 -6.25 11.57 -12.03
CA GLY A 473 -6.01 11.19 -10.64
C GLY A 473 -5.31 9.86 -10.41
N GLN A 474 -4.89 9.15 -11.46
CA GLN A 474 -4.30 7.83 -11.31
C GLN A 474 -2.96 7.85 -10.54
N VAL A 475 -2.13 8.87 -10.78
CA VAL A 475 -0.86 9.06 -10.05
C VAL A 475 -1.12 9.35 -8.58
N ALA A 476 -2.02 10.31 -8.32
CA ALA A 476 -2.42 10.70 -6.98
C ALA A 476 -3.02 9.53 -6.19
N ALA A 477 -3.84 8.69 -6.82
CA ALA A 477 -4.43 7.52 -6.17
C ALA A 477 -3.40 6.47 -5.75
N GLN A 478 -2.33 6.24 -6.54
CA GLN A 478 -1.25 5.33 -6.14
C GLN A 478 -0.51 5.87 -4.92
N MET A 479 -0.10 7.14 -4.98
CA MET A 479 0.58 7.86 -3.88
C MET A 479 -0.26 7.81 -2.60
N PHE A 480 -1.53 8.19 -2.71
CA PHE A 480 -2.48 8.16 -1.61
C PHE A 480 -2.60 6.76 -1.00
N THR A 481 -2.76 5.72 -1.84
CA THR A 481 -2.90 4.34 -1.38
C THR A 481 -1.67 3.87 -0.59
N GLN A 482 -0.46 4.15 -1.06
CA GLN A 482 0.78 3.78 -0.36
C GLN A 482 0.86 4.46 1.01
N ILE A 483 0.66 5.78 1.06
CA ILE A 483 0.72 6.53 2.32
C ILE A 483 -0.35 6.07 3.31
N MET A 484 -1.58 5.83 2.85
CA MET A 484 -2.67 5.36 3.71
C MET A 484 -2.45 3.93 4.24
N ARG A 485 -1.63 3.13 3.57
CA ARG A 485 -1.16 1.82 4.06
C ARG A 485 0.02 1.90 5.02
N ASN A 486 0.44 3.11 5.38
CA ASN A 486 1.64 3.39 6.18
C ASN A 486 2.96 3.04 5.45
N GLU A 487 2.92 2.91 4.12
CA GLU A 487 4.09 2.61 3.29
C GLU A 487 4.83 3.90 2.92
N SER A 488 6.13 3.77 2.65
CA SER A 488 6.89 4.80 1.94
C SER A 488 6.50 4.80 0.46
N LEU A 489 6.75 5.92 -0.24
CA LEU A 489 6.50 5.97 -1.67
C LEU A 489 7.43 5.00 -2.41
N SER A 490 6.89 4.26 -3.36
CA SER A 490 7.65 3.34 -4.20
C SER A 490 7.06 3.30 -5.61
N PRO A 491 7.86 3.02 -6.65
CA PRO A 491 7.32 2.69 -7.95
C PRO A 491 6.46 1.42 -7.83
N THR A 492 5.38 1.31 -8.61
CA THR A 492 4.62 0.05 -8.63
C THR A 492 5.53 -1.09 -9.13
N GLU A 493 5.72 -2.13 -8.30
CA GLU A 493 6.44 -3.34 -8.71
C GLU A 493 5.66 -4.05 -9.83
N ASP A 494 6.34 -4.35 -10.95
CA ASP A 494 5.71 -4.92 -12.16
C ASP A 494 5.02 -6.25 -11.90
N ALA A 495 5.61 -7.06 -11.02
CA ALA A 495 5.03 -8.34 -10.64
C ALA A 495 3.71 -8.16 -9.89
N GLU A 496 3.56 -7.14 -9.06
CA GLU A 496 2.33 -6.89 -8.32
C GLU A 496 1.23 -6.33 -9.24
N GLU A 497 1.57 -5.38 -10.12
CA GLU A 497 0.59 -4.85 -11.07
C GLU A 497 0.04 -5.94 -11.98
N LEU A 498 0.92 -6.76 -12.57
CA LEU A 498 0.51 -7.81 -13.50
C LEU A 498 -0.15 -8.99 -12.77
N PHE A 499 0.46 -9.50 -11.70
CA PHE A 499 0.04 -10.77 -11.09
C PHE A 499 -0.92 -10.63 -9.91
N GLU A 500 -1.03 -9.46 -9.28
CA GLU A 500 -2.01 -9.18 -8.22
C GLU A 500 -3.17 -8.33 -8.76
N LYS A 501 -2.90 -7.10 -9.18
CA LYS A 501 -3.95 -6.14 -9.56
C LYS A 501 -4.65 -6.56 -10.85
N ARG A 502 -3.90 -7.04 -11.84
CA ARG A 502 -4.43 -7.59 -13.11
C ARG A 502 -4.55 -9.12 -13.09
N ALA A 503 -4.67 -9.73 -11.91
CA ALA A 503 -4.73 -11.19 -11.77
C ALA A 503 -5.86 -11.85 -12.58
N ALA A 504 -6.91 -11.14 -12.99
CA ALA A 504 -7.94 -11.67 -13.88
C ALA A 504 -7.39 -12.07 -15.26
N ILE A 505 -6.44 -11.30 -15.78
CA ILE A 505 -5.80 -11.49 -17.08
C ILE A 505 -4.66 -12.49 -16.97
N TYR A 506 -3.84 -12.35 -15.93
CA TYR A 506 -2.54 -13.02 -15.86
C TYR A 506 -2.53 -14.30 -15.02
N SER A 507 -3.66 -14.80 -14.55
CA SER A 507 -3.67 -16.02 -13.69
C SER A 507 -3.66 -17.34 -14.46
N SER A 508 -3.59 -17.38 -15.79
CA SER A 508 -3.59 -18.67 -16.51
C SER A 508 -2.21 -19.34 -16.51
N ARG A 509 -2.13 -20.56 -17.05
CA ARG A 509 -0.91 -21.39 -17.11
C ARG A 509 -0.67 -21.92 -18.50
N ILE A 510 0.60 -22.19 -18.80
CA ILE A 510 1.02 -22.82 -20.05
C ILE A 510 0.56 -24.28 -20.08
N VAL A 511 0.00 -24.71 -21.22
CA VAL A 511 -0.43 -26.09 -21.44
C VAL A 511 0.61 -26.80 -22.31
N LEU A 512 1.45 -27.61 -21.69
CA LEU A 512 2.49 -28.38 -22.38
C LEU A 512 1.96 -29.76 -22.75
N ALA A 513 2.15 -30.18 -24.01
CA ALA A 513 1.72 -31.52 -24.45
C ALA A 513 2.41 -32.66 -23.68
N THR A 514 3.65 -32.43 -23.21
CA THR A 514 4.39 -33.38 -22.39
C THR A 514 3.79 -33.57 -21.00
N ARG A 515 3.04 -32.60 -20.46
CA ARG A 515 2.31 -32.72 -19.18
C ARG A 515 1.41 -33.95 -19.19
N ASP A 516 0.58 -34.08 -20.23
CA ASP A 516 -0.36 -35.17 -20.35
C ASP A 516 0.33 -36.50 -20.66
N MET A 517 1.43 -36.45 -21.42
CA MET A 517 2.26 -37.63 -21.69
C MET A 517 2.89 -38.20 -20.43
N MET A 518 3.21 -37.36 -19.45
CA MET A 518 3.78 -37.73 -18.15
C MET A 518 2.74 -38.08 -17.09
N GLY A 519 1.45 -37.91 -17.36
CA GLY A 519 0.39 -38.11 -16.35
C GLY A 519 0.36 -37.04 -15.25
N TRP A 520 0.84 -35.82 -15.56
CA TRP A 520 0.88 -34.68 -14.62
C TRP A 520 -0.36 -33.79 -14.70
N ASP A 521 -1.42 -34.25 -15.34
CA ASP A 521 -2.71 -33.57 -15.50
C ASP A 521 -3.53 -33.48 -14.20
N TYR A 522 -3.06 -34.09 -13.11
CA TYR A 522 -3.60 -33.89 -11.75
C TYR A 522 -3.11 -32.61 -11.08
N ASN A 523 -1.97 -32.05 -11.55
CA ASN A 523 -1.24 -31.02 -10.82
C ASN A 523 -1.94 -29.65 -10.91
N VAL A 524 -2.57 -29.23 -9.80
CA VAL A 524 -3.38 -28.01 -9.71
C VAL A 524 -2.56 -26.74 -10.02
N ALA A 525 -1.25 -26.75 -9.77
CA ALA A 525 -0.38 -25.61 -10.08
C ALA A 525 -0.27 -25.34 -11.59
N SER A 526 -0.50 -26.37 -12.42
CA SER A 526 -0.43 -26.32 -13.89
C SER A 526 -1.78 -26.07 -14.58
N PHE A 527 -2.89 -26.06 -13.84
CA PHE A 527 -4.22 -25.88 -14.45
C PHE A 527 -4.37 -24.49 -15.03
N THR A 528 -5.06 -24.38 -16.16
CA THR A 528 -5.52 -23.11 -16.75
C THR A 528 -6.46 -22.37 -15.79
N TYR A 529 -6.60 -21.05 -15.98
CA TYR A 529 -7.47 -20.26 -15.11
C TYR A 529 -8.95 -20.41 -15.52
N ASP A 530 -9.60 -21.44 -14.99
CA ASP A 530 -10.99 -21.80 -15.26
C ASP A 530 -11.71 -22.28 -13.98
N ASP A 531 -12.97 -22.69 -14.11
CA ASP A 531 -13.76 -23.17 -12.98
C ASP A 531 -13.20 -24.45 -12.36
N ASN A 532 -12.55 -25.31 -13.14
CA ASN A 532 -11.91 -26.50 -12.63
C ASN A 532 -10.78 -26.13 -11.67
N TRP A 533 -9.92 -25.16 -12.04
CA TRP A 533 -8.92 -24.62 -11.12
C TRP A 533 -9.54 -23.95 -9.89
N ARG A 534 -10.59 -23.13 -10.05
CA ARG A 534 -11.24 -22.43 -8.91
C ARG A 534 -11.79 -23.42 -7.88
N ILE A 535 -12.36 -24.53 -8.32
CA ILE A 535 -12.87 -25.58 -7.43
C ILE A 535 -11.73 -26.25 -6.65
N HIS A 536 -10.67 -26.68 -7.33
CA HIS A 536 -9.50 -27.29 -6.65
C HIS A 536 -8.83 -26.29 -5.69
N ARG A 537 -8.75 -25.01 -6.08
CA ARG A 537 -8.24 -23.94 -5.24
C ARG A 537 -9.07 -23.76 -3.97
N ARG A 538 -10.40 -23.83 -4.08
CA ARG A 538 -11.32 -23.75 -2.92
C ARG A 538 -11.12 -24.93 -1.96
N ILE A 539 -11.02 -26.15 -2.49
CA ILE A 539 -10.74 -27.35 -1.67
C ILE A 539 -9.39 -27.18 -0.95
N SER A 540 -8.36 -26.77 -1.68
CA SER A 540 -7.03 -26.56 -1.10
C SER A 540 -7.06 -25.50 0.01
N GLN A 541 -7.77 -24.38 -0.20
CA GLN A 541 -7.92 -23.33 0.82
C GLN A 541 -8.67 -23.81 2.06
N GLN A 542 -9.71 -24.64 1.92
CA GLN A 542 -10.43 -25.19 3.08
C GLN A 542 -9.51 -25.99 4.02
N HIS A 543 -8.48 -26.63 3.49
CA HIS A 543 -7.59 -27.52 4.25
C HIS A 543 -6.21 -26.95 4.55
N LEU A 544 -5.75 -25.91 3.86
CA LEU A 544 -4.36 -25.40 3.95
C LEU A 544 -4.28 -23.90 4.31
N LYS A 545 -5.41 -23.20 4.45
CA LYS A 545 -5.44 -21.81 4.96
C LYS A 545 -4.97 -21.72 6.41
N ALA A 546 -4.67 -20.52 6.89
CA ALA A 546 -4.13 -20.27 8.23
C ALA A 546 -4.95 -20.97 9.33
N GLU A 547 -6.28 -20.83 9.29
CA GLU A 547 -7.16 -21.39 10.31
C GLU A 547 -7.28 -22.91 10.24
N SER A 548 -6.85 -23.56 9.16
CA SER A 548 -6.89 -25.01 9.03
C SER A 548 -5.50 -25.64 9.21
N ALA A 549 -4.43 -24.93 8.87
CA ALA A 549 -3.06 -25.46 8.86
C ALA A 549 -2.59 -25.96 10.24
N HIS A 550 -3.12 -25.38 11.34
CA HIS A 550 -2.78 -25.81 12.70
C HIS A 550 -3.12 -27.27 12.99
N MET A 551 -4.06 -27.88 12.24
CA MET A 551 -4.38 -29.30 12.39
C MET A 551 -3.19 -30.23 12.08
N TYR A 552 -2.20 -29.74 11.34
CA TYR A 552 -1.00 -30.50 10.99
C TYR A 552 0.18 -30.28 11.94
N HIS A 553 0.08 -29.32 12.87
CA HIS A 553 1.12 -29.02 13.86
C HIS A 553 1.63 -30.26 14.62
N PRO A 554 0.78 -31.21 15.05
CA PRO A 554 1.26 -32.39 15.76
C PRO A 554 2.11 -33.32 14.88
N ILE A 555 1.80 -33.43 13.59
CA ILE A 555 2.60 -34.20 12.61
C ILE A 555 3.91 -33.46 12.31
N GLN A 556 3.85 -32.14 12.08
CA GLN A 556 5.04 -31.33 11.83
C GLN A 556 6.02 -31.39 13.00
N SER A 557 5.53 -31.25 14.23
CA SER A 557 6.36 -31.34 15.44
C SER A 557 7.04 -32.70 15.54
N ARG A 558 6.29 -33.77 15.33
CA ARG A 558 6.83 -35.14 15.31
C ARG A 558 7.96 -35.29 14.29
N LYS A 559 7.73 -34.88 13.04
CA LYS A 559 8.71 -35.03 11.97
C LYS A 559 9.94 -34.13 12.14
N VAL A 560 9.78 -32.95 12.72
CA VAL A 560 10.93 -32.10 13.10
C VAL A 560 11.74 -32.76 14.21
N HIS A 561 11.09 -33.31 15.23
CA HIS A 561 11.79 -34.01 16.31
C HIS A 561 12.52 -35.27 15.81
N ASP A 562 11.90 -36.03 14.90
CA ASP A 562 12.53 -37.18 14.24
C ASP A 562 13.79 -36.74 13.45
N MET A 563 13.75 -35.58 12.78
CA MET A 563 14.92 -34.98 12.13
C MET A 563 16.00 -34.62 13.14
N MET A 564 15.66 -34.01 14.29
CA MET A 564 16.65 -33.68 15.32
C MET A 564 17.31 -34.93 15.89
N ALA A 565 16.53 -35.99 16.13
CA ALA A 565 17.04 -37.29 16.54
C ALA A 565 17.97 -37.90 15.48
N GLY A 566 17.62 -37.79 14.20
CA GLY A 566 18.46 -38.25 13.09
C GLY A 566 19.80 -37.50 13.01
N LEU A 567 19.76 -36.18 13.15
CA LEU A 567 20.95 -35.32 13.19
C LEU A 567 21.85 -35.58 14.40
N LEU A 568 21.26 -36.00 15.53
CA LEU A 568 22.03 -36.39 16.71
C LEU A 568 22.83 -37.67 16.49
N ASP A 569 22.25 -38.63 15.76
CA ASP A 569 22.85 -39.95 15.51
C ASP A 569 23.81 -39.96 14.31
N SER A 570 23.47 -39.22 13.26
CA SER A 570 24.15 -39.24 11.96
C SER A 570 24.15 -37.85 11.31
N PRO A 571 24.84 -36.86 11.92
CA PRO A 571 24.88 -35.48 11.43
C PRO A 571 25.43 -35.36 10.00
N GLU A 572 26.30 -36.28 9.60
CA GLU A 572 26.88 -36.35 8.25
C GLU A 572 25.85 -36.65 7.15
N ARG A 573 24.66 -37.14 7.51
CA ARG A 573 23.56 -37.47 6.58
C ARG A 573 22.49 -36.37 6.52
N LEU A 574 22.88 -35.11 6.71
CA LEU A 574 22.00 -33.94 6.70
C LEU A 574 21.01 -33.93 5.51
N GLU A 575 21.47 -34.23 4.30
CA GLU A 575 20.64 -34.25 3.10
C GLU A 575 19.51 -35.28 3.19
N GLU A 576 19.80 -36.46 3.75
CA GLU A 576 18.82 -37.52 3.93
C GLU A 576 17.76 -37.13 4.97
N HIS A 577 18.18 -36.53 6.08
CA HIS A 577 17.28 -36.05 7.13
C HIS A 577 16.39 -34.91 6.64
N ASN A 578 16.96 -33.96 5.90
CA ASN A 578 16.22 -32.87 5.25
C ASN A 578 15.16 -33.41 4.30
N LYS A 579 15.55 -34.34 3.43
CA LYS A 579 14.64 -34.99 2.49
C LYS A 579 13.52 -35.76 3.19
N MET A 580 13.85 -36.54 4.22
CA MET A 580 12.87 -37.27 5.04
C MET A 580 11.85 -36.34 5.71
N LEU A 581 12.29 -35.20 6.27
CA LEU A 581 11.37 -34.21 6.83
C LEU A 581 10.38 -33.71 5.76
N SER A 582 10.91 -33.31 4.61
CA SER A 582 10.15 -32.68 3.53
C SER A 582 9.08 -33.58 2.92
N ILE A 583 9.38 -34.86 2.71
CA ILE A 583 8.49 -35.82 2.03
C ILE A 583 7.51 -36.50 2.99
N SER A 584 7.90 -36.72 4.25
CA SER A 584 7.07 -37.47 5.19
C SER A 584 5.85 -36.67 5.64
N ILE A 585 5.99 -35.35 5.86
CA ILE A 585 4.88 -34.48 6.25
C ILE A 585 3.70 -34.54 5.26
N PRO A 586 3.87 -34.26 3.95
CA PRO A 586 2.76 -34.32 3.02
C PRO A 586 2.19 -35.74 2.85
N LEU A 587 3.01 -36.79 2.87
CA LEU A 587 2.51 -38.17 2.78
C LEU A 587 1.65 -38.56 3.98
N THR A 588 2.08 -38.21 5.19
CA THR A 588 1.30 -38.49 6.41
C THR A 588 0.06 -37.62 6.49
N THR A 589 0.15 -36.32 6.19
CA THR A 589 -1.01 -35.41 6.28
C THR A 589 -2.05 -35.66 5.18
N MET A 590 -1.63 -36.02 3.96
CA MET A 590 -2.54 -36.24 2.84
C MET A 590 -3.11 -37.66 2.82
N TYR A 591 -2.30 -38.68 3.12
CA TYR A 591 -2.67 -40.09 2.98
C TYR A 591 -2.59 -40.91 4.27
N GLY A 592 -2.09 -40.36 5.39
CA GLY A 592 -1.82 -41.16 6.58
C GLY A 592 -0.64 -42.12 6.40
N TYR A 593 0.19 -41.88 5.37
CA TYR A 593 1.28 -42.76 4.98
C TYR A 593 2.55 -42.43 5.78
N GLU A 594 3.05 -43.40 6.54
CA GLU A 594 4.27 -43.27 7.35
C GLU A 594 5.48 -43.85 6.61
N VAL A 595 6.37 -42.96 6.17
CA VAL A 595 7.63 -43.31 5.51
C VAL A 595 8.68 -43.72 6.55
N LYS A 596 9.36 -44.84 6.31
CA LYS A 596 10.44 -45.35 7.17
C LYS A 596 11.85 -45.24 6.59
N SER A 597 11.99 -45.17 5.26
CA SER A 597 13.27 -45.08 4.56
C SER A 597 13.11 -44.28 3.27
N LEU A 598 14.20 -43.65 2.80
CA LEU A 598 14.28 -43.03 1.48
C LEU A 598 14.22 -44.05 0.33
N ASP A 599 14.46 -45.33 0.62
CA ASP A 599 14.28 -46.43 -0.35
C ASP A 599 12.81 -46.82 -0.55
N ASP A 600 11.86 -46.14 0.12
CA ASP A 600 10.45 -46.39 -0.06
C ASP A 600 10.06 -46.21 -1.55
N PRO A 601 9.38 -47.19 -2.17
CA PRO A 601 8.99 -47.11 -3.57
C PRO A 601 8.23 -45.84 -3.93
N VAL A 602 7.45 -45.22 -3.02
CA VAL A 602 6.74 -43.96 -3.32
C VAL A 602 7.69 -42.77 -3.46
N ILE A 603 8.80 -42.78 -2.71
CA ILE A 603 9.82 -41.71 -2.73
C ILE A 603 10.68 -41.85 -3.96
N VAL A 604 11.21 -43.06 -4.19
CA VAL A 604 12.01 -43.35 -5.38
C VAL A 604 11.23 -43.03 -6.66
N ALA A 605 9.93 -43.35 -6.67
CA ALA A 605 9.06 -42.99 -7.79
C ALA A 605 8.89 -41.48 -7.94
N ALA A 606 8.64 -40.74 -6.86
CA ALA A 606 8.48 -39.29 -6.88
C ALA A 606 9.74 -38.58 -7.35
N ASP A 607 10.89 -38.87 -6.73
CA ASP A 607 12.18 -38.24 -7.04
C ASP A 607 12.55 -38.45 -8.50
N ARG A 608 12.48 -39.71 -8.95
CA ARG A 608 12.85 -40.05 -10.33
C ARG A 608 11.88 -39.44 -11.34
N SER A 609 10.60 -39.37 -11.00
CA SER A 609 9.58 -38.72 -11.83
C SER A 609 9.87 -37.23 -11.99
N VAL A 610 10.17 -36.53 -10.90
CA VAL A 610 10.49 -35.08 -10.90
C VAL A 610 11.80 -34.83 -11.63
N GLU A 611 12.87 -35.55 -11.31
CA GLU A 611 14.20 -35.39 -11.92
C GLU A 611 14.16 -35.55 -13.46
N LEU A 612 13.45 -36.57 -13.95
CA LEU A 612 13.29 -36.81 -15.38
C LEU A 612 12.29 -35.85 -16.04
N GLY A 613 11.16 -35.60 -15.37
CA GLY A 613 10.08 -34.77 -15.90
C GLY A 613 10.48 -33.31 -16.06
N LEU A 614 11.23 -32.76 -15.09
CA LEU A 614 11.72 -31.37 -15.16
C LEU A 614 12.68 -31.15 -16.34
N LYS A 615 13.52 -32.12 -16.69
CA LYS A 615 14.38 -32.07 -17.89
C LYS A 615 13.56 -31.97 -19.19
N VAL A 616 12.36 -32.58 -19.22
CA VAL A 616 11.45 -32.53 -20.37
C VAL A 616 10.67 -31.21 -20.43
N VAL A 617 10.27 -30.68 -19.28
CA VAL A 617 9.45 -29.45 -19.16
C VAL A 617 10.28 -28.17 -19.31
N ALA A 618 11.57 -28.22 -18.98
CA ALA A 618 12.49 -27.10 -19.14
C ALA A 618 12.43 -26.48 -20.54
N LEU A 619 12.66 -25.17 -20.63
CA LEU A 619 12.71 -24.46 -21.91
C LEU A 619 13.76 -25.10 -22.83
N GLY A 620 13.34 -25.51 -24.03
CA GLY A 620 14.20 -26.23 -24.97
C GLY A 620 14.46 -27.71 -24.64
N GLY A 621 13.98 -28.22 -23.50
CA GLY A 621 14.19 -29.60 -23.08
C GLY A 621 13.54 -30.66 -23.97
N SER A 622 12.51 -30.29 -24.74
CA SER A 622 11.84 -31.20 -25.68
C SER A 622 11.21 -30.47 -26.86
N LEU A 623 11.41 -30.97 -28.08
CA LEU A 623 10.74 -30.48 -29.29
C LEU A 623 9.22 -30.64 -29.23
N VAL A 624 8.69 -31.54 -28.39
CA VAL A 624 7.24 -31.72 -28.21
C VAL A 624 6.60 -30.50 -27.54
N ASN A 625 7.34 -29.76 -26.70
CA ASN A 625 6.82 -28.54 -26.07
C ASN A 625 6.73 -27.37 -27.06
N ILE A 626 7.54 -27.39 -28.11
CA ILE A 626 7.57 -26.36 -29.16
C ILE A 626 6.58 -26.73 -30.27
N LEU A 627 6.62 -27.99 -30.71
CA LEU A 627 5.81 -28.54 -31.80
C LEU A 627 5.11 -29.82 -31.32
N PRO A 628 3.90 -29.69 -30.74
CA PRO A 628 3.17 -30.81 -30.14
C PRO A 628 2.94 -32.01 -31.06
N ILE A 629 2.98 -31.83 -32.38
CA ILE A 629 2.85 -32.92 -33.36
C ILE A 629 3.92 -34.01 -33.19
N PHE A 630 5.10 -33.69 -32.64
CA PHE A 630 6.15 -34.67 -32.36
C PHE A 630 5.76 -35.69 -31.27
N LYS A 631 4.66 -35.46 -30.52
CA LYS A 631 4.12 -36.44 -29.57
C LYS A 631 3.62 -37.74 -30.22
N TYR A 632 3.58 -37.83 -31.54
CA TYR A 632 3.20 -39.04 -32.26
C TYR A 632 4.40 -39.78 -32.85
N VAL A 633 5.63 -39.30 -32.66
CA VAL A 633 6.85 -39.93 -33.17
C VAL A 633 7.44 -40.89 -32.11
N PRO A 634 7.29 -42.22 -32.26
CA PRO A 634 7.37 -43.17 -31.14
C PRO A 634 8.81 -43.46 -30.63
N TRP A 635 9.85 -43.07 -31.37
CA TRP A 635 11.26 -43.41 -31.05
C TRP A 635 12.06 -42.28 -30.40
N THR A 636 11.47 -41.10 -30.19
CA THR A 636 12.17 -39.93 -29.60
C THR A 636 12.58 -40.18 -28.14
N TRP A 637 13.63 -39.50 -27.68
CA TRP A 637 14.03 -39.49 -26.28
C TRP A 637 12.87 -39.03 -25.37
N THR A 638 12.14 -37.99 -25.79
CA THR A 638 10.96 -37.49 -25.07
C THR A 638 9.94 -38.59 -24.82
N GLN A 639 9.54 -39.38 -25.83
CA GLN A 639 8.56 -40.46 -25.64
C GLN A 639 8.99 -41.47 -24.57
N ARG A 640 10.27 -41.89 -24.61
CA ARG A 640 10.81 -42.87 -23.66
C ARG A 640 10.77 -42.32 -22.25
N VAL A 641 11.27 -41.08 -22.07
CA VAL A 641 11.30 -40.41 -20.77
C VAL A 641 9.88 -40.16 -20.26
N THR A 642 8.97 -39.61 -21.06
CA THR A 642 7.60 -39.35 -20.62
C THR A 642 6.83 -40.63 -20.27
N LYS A 643 7.11 -41.76 -20.94
CA LYS A 643 6.49 -43.05 -20.61
C LYS A 643 6.99 -43.60 -19.28
N GLU A 644 8.29 -43.44 -19.00
CA GLU A 644 8.89 -43.77 -17.70
C GLU A 644 8.31 -42.88 -16.60
N VAL A 645 8.31 -41.56 -16.80
CA VAL A 645 7.73 -40.58 -15.86
C VAL A 645 6.26 -40.86 -15.60
N LYS A 646 5.48 -41.24 -16.63
CA LYS A 646 4.07 -41.63 -16.45
C LYS A 646 3.91 -42.85 -15.55
N ARG A 647 4.73 -43.89 -15.74
CA ARG A 647 4.71 -45.06 -14.86
C ARG A 647 5.05 -44.67 -13.42
N LEU A 648 6.10 -43.89 -13.23
CA LEU A 648 6.54 -43.43 -11.91
C LEU A 648 5.48 -42.54 -11.24
N THR A 649 4.82 -41.67 -11.99
CA THR A 649 3.72 -40.83 -11.49
C THR A 649 2.52 -41.66 -11.05
N GLU A 650 2.18 -42.72 -11.79
CA GLU A 650 1.11 -43.63 -11.36
C GLU A 650 1.50 -44.40 -10.09
N ASP A 651 2.75 -44.86 -9.96
CA ASP A 651 3.23 -45.49 -8.73
C ASP A 651 3.18 -44.50 -7.54
N MET A 652 3.62 -43.26 -7.75
CA MET A 652 3.58 -42.17 -6.78
C MET A 652 2.16 -41.93 -6.23
N LYS A 653 1.14 -42.00 -7.09
CA LYS A 653 -0.28 -41.79 -6.71
C LYS A 653 -0.89 -43.03 -6.07
N ARG A 654 -0.59 -44.21 -6.63
CA ARG A 654 -1.25 -45.47 -6.32
C ARG A 654 -0.78 -46.05 -4.98
N ILE A 655 0.52 -46.07 -4.73
CA ILE A 655 1.11 -46.68 -3.52
C ILE A 655 0.52 -46.12 -2.22
N PRO A 656 0.48 -44.78 -1.99
CA PRO A 656 -0.04 -44.24 -0.74
C PRO A 656 -1.56 -44.40 -0.63
N LEU A 657 -2.29 -44.32 -1.74
CA LEU A 657 -3.73 -44.55 -1.77
C LEU A 657 -4.09 -46.00 -1.41
N GLU A 658 -3.42 -46.98 -2.02
CA GLU A 658 -3.66 -48.40 -1.71
C GLU A 658 -3.30 -48.73 -0.25
N ALA A 659 -2.24 -48.12 0.30
CA ALA A 659 -1.89 -48.28 1.70
C ALA A 659 -2.96 -47.72 2.63
N LEU A 660 -3.41 -46.49 2.38
CA LEU A 660 -4.52 -45.88 3.12
C LEU A 660 -5.76 -46.79 3.12
N LEU A 661 -6.18 -47.27 1.94
CA LEU A 661 -7.37 -48.12 1.83
C LEU A 661 -7.20 -49.45 2.60
N ARG A 662 -6.00 -50.05 2.60
CA ARG A 662 -5.70 -51.24 3.40
C ARG A 662 -5.79 -50.93 4.90
N ASP A 663 -5.20 -49.82 5.34
CA ASP A 663 -5.18 -49.45 6.75
C ASP A 663 -6.59 -49.05 7.25
N MET A 664 -7.40 -48.44 6.40
CA MET A 664 -8.82 -48.17 6.69
C MET A 664 -9.61 -49.47 6.85
N ALA A 665 -9.40 -50.44 5.95
CA ALA A 665 -10.05 -51.75 6.06
C ALA A 665 -9.62 -52.52 7.33
N ALA A 666 -8.39 -52.30 7.80
CA ALA A 666 -7.88 -52.86 9.04
C ALA A 666 -8.27 -52.07 10.32
N GLY A 667 -8.89 -50.90 10.18
CA GLY A 667 -9.23 -50.01 11.31
C GLY A 667 -8.02 -49.33 11.95
N THR A 668 -6.90 -49.25 11.23
CA THR A 668 -5.61 -48.73 11.70
C THR A 668 -5.15 -47.46 10.96
N ALA A 669 -5.99 -46.89 10.09
CA ALA A 669 -5.65 -45.71 9.30
C ALA A 669 -5.33 -44.49 10.17
N ILE A 670 -4.25 -43.79 9.83
CA ILE A 670 -3.91 -42.50 10.42
C ILE A 670 -4.80 -41.41 9.80
N PRO A 671 -5.41 -40.52 10.60
CA PRO A 671 -6.23 -39.43 10.09
C PRO A 671 -5.48 -38.59 9.06
N SER A 672 -6.11 -38.38 7.91
CA SER A 672 -5.52 -37.67 6.77
C SER A 672 -6.58 -37.04 5.90
N LEU A 673 -6.20 -36.12 5.01
CA LEU A 673 -7.15 -35.46 4.11
C LEU A 673 -7.93 -36.47 3.27
N VAL A 674 -7.24 -37.39 2.61
CA VAL A 674 -7.86 -38.41 1.76
C VAL A 674 -8.63 -39.41 2.62
N GLY A 675 -8.09 -39.85 3.75
CA GLY A 675 -8.76 -40.80 4.66
C GLY A 675 -10.11 -40.26 5.17
N ASN A 676 -10.12 -39.03 5.68
CA ASN A 676 -11.34 -38.37 6.17
C ASN A 676 -12.40 -38.23 5.07
N PHE A 677 -11.98 -38.00 3.83
CA PHE A 677 -12.91 -37.97 2.70
C PHE A 677 -13.46 -39.37 2.39
N MET A 678 -12.61 -40.39 2.34
CA MET A 678 -13.01 -41.77 2.05
C MET A 678 -14.00 -42.32 3.08
N GLU A 679 -13.87 -41.95 4.35
CA GLU A 679 -14.83 -42.30 5.40
C GLU A 679 -16.22 -41.71 5.13
N ARG A 680 -16.28 -40.42 4.75
CA ARG A 680 -17.54 -39.73 4.42
C ARG A 680 -18.18 -40.23 3.12
N LYS A 681 -17.34 -40.66 2.17
CA LYS A 681 -17.80 -41.14 0.85
C LYS A 681 -18.69 -42.39 0.94
N GLN A 682 -18.57 -43.20 1.99
CA GLN A 682 -19.29 -44.48 2.14
C GLN A 682 -20.83 -44.36 2.11
N THR A 683 -21.40 -43.14 2.18
CA THR A 683 -22.84 -42.88 2.14
C THR A 683 -23.32 -42.02 0.96
N ALA A 684 -22.49 -41.75 -0.06
CA ALA A 684 -22.77 -40.76 -1.11
C ALA A 684 -22.89 -41.33 -2.55
N GLY A 685 -23.51 -40.57 -3.46
CA GLY A 685 -23.77 -40.94 -4.87
C GLY A 685 -22.72 -40.44 -5.88
N ALA A 686 -23.06 -40.37 -7.18
CA ALA A 686 -22.13 -40.08 -8.29
C ALA A 686 -21.30 -38.77 -8.16
N THR A 687 -21.81 -37.77 -7.44
CA THR A 687 -21.05 -36.54 -7.12
C THR A 687 -19.79 -36.80 -6.29
N ALA A 688 -19.76 -37.91 -5.54
CA ALA A 688 -18.63 -38.30 -4.71
C ALA A 688 -17.43 -38.83 -5.52
N GLU A 689 -17.63 -39.37 -6.73
CA GLU A 689 -16.52 -39.81 -7.58
C GLU A 689 -15.75 -38.64 -8.18
N GLU A 690 -16.46 -37.58 -8.60
CA GLU A 690 -15.80 -36.36 -9.06
C GLU A 690 -15.07 -35.63 -7.94
N GLU A 691 -15.65 -35.62 -6.75
CA GLU A 691 -15.05 -35.04 -5.55
C GLU A 691 -13.81 -35.82 -5.11
N GLU A 692 -13.86 -37.16 -5.15
CA GLU A 692 -12.69 -38.01 -4.89
C GLU A 692 -11.52 -37.63 -5.79
N ARG A 693 -11.76 -37.57 -7.11
CA ARG A 693 -10.72 -37.18 -8.08
C ARG A 693 -10.13 -35.81 -7.75
N ARG A 694 -10.95 -34.84 -7.36
CA ARG A 694 -10.50 -33.49 -7.00
C ARG A 694 -9.63 -33.49 -5.74
N ILE A 695 -10.01 -34.26 -4.73
CA ILE A 695 -9.26 -34.39 -3.47
C ILE A 695 -7.95 -35.12 -3.70
N LEU A 696 -7.95 -36.19 -4.49
CA LEU A 696 -6.72 -36.88 -4.90
C LEU A 696 -5.80 -35.96 -5.70
N ASN A 697 -6.33 -35.13 -6.61
CA ASN A 697 -5.52 -34.15 -7.34
C ASN A 697 -4.85 -33.15 -6.38
N VAL A 698 -5.58 -32.64 -5.39
CA VAL A 698 -5.04 -31.74 -4.36
C VAL A 698 -3.96 -32.44 -3.53
N ALA A 699 -4.25 -33.63 -3.00
CA ALA A 699 -3.31 -34.42 -2.20
C ALA A 699 -2.00 -34.72 -2.93
N ASN A 700 -2.09 -35.19 -4.18
CA ASN A 700 -0.92 -35.47 -5.01
C ASN A 700 -0.15 -34.19 -5.37
N THR A 701 -0.85 -33.07 -5.60
CA THR A 701 -0.19 -31.77 -5.86
C THR A 701 0.59 -31.29 -4.64
N VAL A 702 0.01 -31.42 -3.44
CA VAL A 702 0.68 -31.04 -2.18
C VAL A 702 1.94 -31.87 -1.98
N TYR A 703 1.86 -33.19 -2.18
CA TYR A 703 3.04 -34.06 -2.09
C TYR A 703 4.14 -33.67 -3.07
N SER A 704 3.82 -33.59 -4.37
CA SER A 704 4.79 -33.24 -5.41
C SER A 704 5.45 -31.87 -5.18
N ALA A 705 4.71 -30.86 -4.73
CA ALA A 705 5.27 -29.52 -4.51
C ALA A 705 6.14 -29.44 -3.25
N ALA A 706 5.69 -30.08 -2.15
CA ALA A 706 6.40 -30.06 -0.87
C ALA A 706 7.66 -30.92 -0.90
N ALA A 707 7.73 -31.95 -1.75
CA ALA A 707 8.86 -32.87 -1.85
C ALA A 707 10.17 -32.23 -2.33
N ASP A 708 10.15 -31.01 -2.90
CA ASP A 708 11.34 -30.39 -3.51
C ASP A 708 11.63 -28.98 -2.94
N THR A 709 10.60 -28.14 -2.86
CA THR A 709 10.75 -26.73 -2.43
C THR A 709 11.17 -26.57 -0.97
N THR A 710 10.67 -27.42 -0.07
CA THR A 710 11.05 -27.37 1.36
C THR A 710 12.46 -27.89 1.58
N ILE A 711 12.91 -28.86 0.77
CA ILE A 711 14.30 -29.36 0.78
C ILE A 711 15.25 -28.22 0.45
N SER A 712 14.97 -27.47 -0.63
CA SER A 712 15.76 -26.31 -1.05
C SER A 712 15.85 -25.25 0.07
N ALA A 713 14.71 -24.80 0.62
CA ALA A 713 14.69 -23.79 1.67
C ALA A 713 15.42 -24.23 2.95
N THR A 714 15.24 -25.49 3.37
CA THR A 714 15.90 -26.05 4.55
C THR A 714 17.41 -26.14 4.34
N LYS A 715 17.85 -26.64 3.18
CA LYS A 715 19.28 -26.74 2.85
C LYS A 715 19.96 -25.37 2.82
N THR A 716 19.28 -24.38 2.23
CA THR A 716 19.74 -22.98 2.23
C THR A 716 19.89 -22.46 3.66
N PHE A 717 18.94 -22.73 4.55
CA PHE A 717 19.06 -22.37 5.97
C PHE A 717 20.30 -23.00 6.62
N PHE A 718 20.52 -24.31 6.48
CA PHE A 718 21.71 -24.96 7.06
C PHE A 718 23.01 -24.34 6.53
N TYR A 719 23.07 -24.02 5.24
CA TYR A 719 24.21 -23.32 4.65
C TYR A 719 24.42 -21.94 5.29
N LEU A 720 23.37 -21.12 5.34
CA LEU A 720 23.43 -19.74 5.86
C LEU A 720 23.87 -19.72 7.33
N LEU A 721 23.35 -20.61 8.17
CA LEU A 721 23.70 -20.64 9.59
C LEU A 721 25.07 -21.29 9.84
N THR A 722 25.57 -22.08 8.89
CA THR A 722 26.95 -22.59 8.89
C THR A 722 27.95 -21.47 8.56
N THR A 723 27.59 -20.55 7.66
CA THR A 723 28.49 -19.48 7.19
C THR A 723 28.35 -18.16 7.96
N HIS A 724 27.22 -17.92 8.65
CA HIS A 724 26.93 -16.69 9.41
C HIS A 724 26.79 -16.98 10.91
N GLN A 725 27.93 -17.21 11.56
CA GLN A 725 27.99 -17.64 12.97
C GLN A 725 27.49 -16.57 13.97
N ASP A 726 27.57 -15.30 13.61
CA ASP A 726 27.03 -14.16 14.37
C ASP A 726 25.50 -14.20 14.44
N VAL A 727 24.83 -14.45 13.32
CA VAL A 727 23.37 -14.66 13.25
C VAL A 727 22.98 -15.86 14.12
N GLN A 728 23.70 -16.97 14.00
CA GLN A 728 23.44 -18.17 14.81
C GLN A 728 23.51 -17.88 16.31
N ARG A 729 24.55 -17.16 16.76
CA ARG A 729 24.71 -16.79 18.18
C ARG A 729 23.59 -15.89 18.67
N LYS A 730 23.18 -14.90 17.86
CA LYS A 730 22.10 -13.97 18.23
C LYS A 730 20.75 -14.69 18.35
N ALA A 731 20.48 -15.61 17.43
CA ALA A 731 19.31 -16.47 17.48
C ALA A 731 19.28 -17.38 18.71
N GLN A 732 20.40 -18.04 19.01
CA GLN A 732 20.53 -18.89 20.19
C GLN A 732 20.35 -18.10 21.50
N ALA A 733 20.87 -16.87 21.58
CA ALA A 733 20.68 -16.00 22.74
C ALA A 733 19.21 -15.60 22.94
N GLU A 734 18.47 -15.35 21.85
CA GLU A 734 17.02 -15.11 21.92
C GLU A 734 16.28 -16.36 22.41
N ILE A 735 16.59 -17.53 21.84
CA ILE A 735 15.98 -18.82 22.23
C ILE A 735 16.22 -19.09 23.71
N ASP A 736 17.46 -18.97 24.19
CA ASP A 736 17.80 -19.23 25.59
C ASP A 736 17.05 -18.27 26.54
N ARG A 737 16.93 -17.00 26.17
CA ARG A 737 16.18 -15.99 26.93
C ARG A 737 14.69 -16.31 27.03
N VAL A 738 14.08 -16.78 25.93
CA VAL A 738 12.63 -17.01 25.84
C VAL A 738 12.23 -18.35 26.45
N LEU A 739 13.00 -19.41 26.19
CA LEU A 739 12.68 -20.74 26.70
C LEU A 739 13.09 -20.89 28.18
N GLY A 740 14.13 -20.19 28.63
CA GLY A 740 14.65 -20.17 30.01
C GLY A 740 15.31 -21.48 30.48
N SER A 741 14.94 -22.61 29.90
CA SER A 741 15.52 -23.93 30.16
C SER A 741 15.44 -24.81 28.90
N PRO A 742 16.35 -25.80 28.72
CA PRO A 742 16.31 -26.71 27.59
C PRO A 742 14.98 -27.47 27.49
N ARG A 743 14.22 -27.17 26.43
CA ARG A 743 13.03 -27.88 25.97
C ARG A 743 12.90 -27.71 24.46
N LEU A 744 12.28 -28.64 23.76
CA LEU A 744 12.01 -28.45 22.34
C LEU A 744 11.02 -27.27 22.15
N PRO A 745 11.30 -26.33 21.22
CA PRO A 745 10.39 -25.24 20.92
C PRO A 745 9.04 -25.75 20.39
N THR A 746 7.98 -24.97 20.60
CA THR A 746 6.64 -25.25 20.07
C THR A 746 6.10 -24.06 19.29
N PHE A 747 4.95 -24.22 18.62
CA PHE A 747 4.34 -23.15 17.82
C PHE A 747 3.90 -21.94 18.66
N GLU A 748 3.59 -22.16 19.93
CA GLU A 748 3.24 -21.12 20.90
C GLU A 748 4.40 -20.14 21.17
N ASP A 749 5.64 -20.59 20.95
CA ASP A 749 6.83 -19.75 21.15
C ASP A 749 7.03 -18.73 20.02
N ARG A 750 6.40 -18.92 18.85
CA ARG A 750 6.69 -18.14 17.63
C ARG A 750 6.53 -16.64 17.81
N ALA A 751 5.47 -16.21 18.49
CA ALA A 751 5.23 -14.78 18.72
C ALA A 751 6.29 -14.13 19.63
N SER A 752 7.02 -14.92 20.42
CA SER A 752 8.06 -14.44 21.36
C SER A 752 9.48 -14.54 20.79
N LEU A 753 9.64 -15.04 19.57
CA LEU A 753 10.93 -15.29 18.92
C LEU A 753 11.07 -14.48 17.61
N PRO A 754 11.05 -13.13 17.69
CA PRO A 754 11.06 -12.28 16.50
C PRO A 754 12.35 -12.41 15.67
N TYR A 755 13.51 -12.68 16.28
CA TYR A 755 14.75 -12.85 15.50
C TYR A 755 14.75 -14.15 14.70
N ILE A 756 14.12 -15.20 15.22
CA ILE A 756 13.88 -16.43 14.45
C ILE A 756 12.91 -16.18 13.29
N GLU A 757 11.85 -15.40 13.51
CA GLU A 757 10.93 -15.00 12.44
C GLU A 757 11.67 -14.20 11.35
N ALA A 758 12.59 -13.31 11.73
CA ALA A 758 13.44 -12.58 10.79
C ALA A 758 14.39 -13.49 10.01
N ILE A 759 14.99 -14.51 10.63
CA ILE A 759 15.81 -15.53 9.92
C ILE A 759 14.97 -16.29 8.91
N TYR A 760 13.74 -16.65 9.25
CA TYR A 760 12.82 -17.32 8.35
C TYR A 760 12.48 -16.44 7.13
N ARG A 761 12.14 -15.16 7.35
CA ARG A 761 11.90 -14.18 6.28
C ARG A 761 13.14 -13.98 5.40
N GLU A 762 14.30 -13.78 6.03
CA GLU A 762 15.55 -13.51 5.32
C GLU A 762 16.04 -14.72 4.52
N THR A 763 15.86 -15.94 5.02
CA THR A 763 16.23 -17.16 4.27
C THR A 763 15.46 -17.22 2.94
N LEU A 764 14.14 -16.96 2.98
CA LEU A 764 13.29 -17.02 1.79
C LEU A 764 13.43 -15.78 0.89
N ARG A 765 13.84 -14.63 1.43
CA ARG A 765 14.21 -13.46 0.63
C ARG A 765 15.54 -13.71 -0.10
N TRP A 766 16.56 -14.14 0.64
CA TRP A 766 17.94 -14.26 0.17
C TRP A 766 18.06 -15.30 -0.96
N TYR A 767 17.52 -16.50 -0.79
CA TYR A 767 17.43 -17.49 -1.86
C TYR A 767 16.06 -18.20 -1.86
N PRO A 768 15.06 -17.65 -2.58
CA PRO A 768 13.76 -18.30 -2.71
C PRO A 768 13.91 -19.62 -3.51
N PRO A 769 13.22 -20.71 -3.13
CA PRO A 769 13.33 -21.98 -3.84
C PRO A 769 13.03 -21.89 -5.34
N VAL A 770 12.06 -21.04 -5.75
CA VAL A 770 11.66 -20.84 -7.14
C VAL A 770 12.00 -19.41 -7.57
N VAL A 771 13.24 -19.19 -8.01
CA VAL A 771 13.83 -17.86 -8.30
C VAL A 771 13.09 -17.05 -9.37
N MET A 772 12.47 -17.70 -10.35
CA MET A 772 11.70 -17.07 -11.45
C MET A 772 10.18 -17.20 -11.29
N GLY A 773 9.71 -17.74 -10.16
CA GLY A 773 8.32 -18.16 -9.99
C GLY A 773 7.85 -19.18 -11.04
N LEU A 774 6.55 -19.50 -11.03
CA LEU A 774 5.93 -20.31 -12.07
C LEU A 774 5.37 -19.41 -13.18
N PRO A 775 5.46 -19.80 -14.47
CA PRO A 775 4.98 -18.96 -15.57
C PRO A 775 3.47 -18.70 -15.48
N HIS A 776 3.10 -17.43 -15.57
CA HIS A 776 1.74 -16.92 -15.74
C HIS A 776 1.44 -16.75 -17.22
N VAL A 777 0.20 -16.96 -17.65
CA VAL A 777 -0.20 -16.77 -19.06
C VAL A 777 -1.34 -15.76 -19.15
N SER A 778 -1.22 -14.78 -20.04
CA SER A 778 -2.27 -13.81 -20.35
C SER A 778 -3.47 -14.47 -21.04
N THR A 779 -4.68 -14.25 -20.54
CA THR A 779 -5.92 -14.80 -21.13
C THR A 779 -6.50 -13.92 -22.24
N GLU A 780 -6.07 -12.68 -22.30
CA GLU A 780 -6.44 -11.67 -23.30
C GLU A 780 -5.25 -10.78 -23.62
N ASP A 781 -5.37 -10.01 -24.70
CA ASP A 781 -4.40 -9.00 -25.09
C ASP A 781 -4.42 -7.87 -24.05
N ASP A 782 -3.25 -7.37 -23.66
CA ASP A 782 -3.14 -6.24 -22.73
C ASP A 782 -2.00 -5.30 -23.15
N TRP A 783 -2.03 -4.07 -22.68
CA TRP A 783 -0.96 -3.10 -22.80
C TRP A 783 -0.43 -2.75 -21.42
N TYR A 784 0.88 -2.92 -21.23
CA TYR A 784 1.55 -2.63 -19.98
C TYR A 784 2.84 -1.84 -20.23
N LYS A 785 2.98 -0.66 -19.60
CA LYS A 785 4.09 0.28 -19.82
C LYS A 785 4.37 0.62 -21.30
N GLY A 786 3.33 0.68 -22.13
CA GLY A 786 3.47 0.91 -23.58
C GLY A 786 3.92 -0.33 -24.38
N TYR A 787 4.17 -1.45 -23.72
CA TYR A 787 4.43 -2.74 -24.37
C TYR A 787 3.11 -3.47 -24.59
N PHE A 788 2.91 -3.96 -25.81
CA PHE A 788 1.83 -4.87 -26.11
C PHE A 788 2.17 -6.26 -25.59
N ILE A 789 1.29 -6.84 -24.76
CA ILE A 789 1.38 -8.20 -24.27
C ILE A 789 0.26 -9.00 -24.93
N PRO A 790 0.55 -9.76 -26.01
CA PRO A 790 -0.45 -10.59 -26.66
C PRO A 790 -1.06 -11.61 -25.72
N LYS A 791 -2.31 -11.98 -25.95
CA LYS A 791 -2.97 -13.14 -25.37
C LYS A 791 -2.11 -14.39 -25.58
N GLY A 792 -1.99 -15.21 -24.55
CA GLY A 792 -1.20 -16.44 -24.58
C GLY A 792 0.29 -16.24 -24.32
N THR A 793 0.73 -15.01 -24.02
CA THR A 793 2.11 -14.73 -23.60
C THR A 793 2.36 -15.35 -22.24
N ALA A 794 3.50 -16.03 -22.08
CA ALA A 794 3.99 -16.50 -20.80
C ALA A 794 4.86 -15.42 -20.13
N LEU A 795 4.58 -15.10 -18.87
CA LEU A 795 5.28 -14.10 -18.06
C LEU A 795 5.83 -14.76 -16.79
N PHE A 796 7.02 -14.33 -16.40
CA PHE A 796 7.72 -14.80 -15.20
C PHE A 796 7.92 -13.63 -14.25
N ALA A 797 7.74 -13.87 -12.94
CA ALA A 797 8.14 -12.93 -11.90
C ALA A 797 9.58 -13.27 -11.51
N ASN A 798 10.54 -12.40 -11.82
CA ASN A 798 11.91 -12.61 -11.37
C ASN A 798 12.03 -12.28 -9.87
N ILE A 799 11.57 -13.20 -9.02
CA ILE A 799 11.54 -13.06 -7.56
C ILE A 799 12.96 -12.83 -7.03
N TRP A 800 13.96 -13.49 -7.61
CA TRP A 800 15.37 -13.29 -7.26
C TRP A 800 15.82 -11.84 -7.40
N ALA A 801 15.52 -11.21 -8.54
CA ALA A 801 15.87 -9.82 -8.80
C ALA A 801 15.09 -8.86 -7.90
N ILE A 802 13.77 -9.08 -7.73
CA ILE A 802 12.92 -8.24 -6.86
C ILE A 802 13.45 -8.29 -5.42
N ASN A 803 13.82 -9.47 -4.92
CA ASN A 803 14.39 -9.63 -3.59
C ASN A 803 15.78 -9.00 -3.43
N ARG A 804 16.41 -8.50 -4.48
CA ARG A 804 17.75 -7.86 -4.48
C ARG A 804 17.71 -6.40 -4.88
N ASP A 805 16.53 -5.84 -5.04
CA ASP A 805 16.36 -4.44 -5.37
C ASP A 805 17.02 -3.57 -4.28
N GLU A 806 18.10 -2.87 -4.66
CA GLU A 806 18.83 -1.97 -3.76
C GLU A 806 17.98 -0.77 -3.36
N GLU A 807 16.99 -0.36 -4.16
CA GLU A 807 16.05 0.71 -3.78
C GLU A 807 15.17 0.27 -2.60
N LYS A 808 14.84 -1.02 -2.52
CA LYS A 808 13.99 -1.59 -1.46
C LYS A 808 14.80 -2.04 -0.25
N TYR A 809 15.88 -2.80 -0.46
CA TYR A 809 16.62 -3.45 0.62
C TYR A 809 17.94 -2.75 0.98
N GLY A 810 18.31 -1.68 0.28
CA GLY A 810 19.56 -0.95 0.50
C GLY A 810 20.78 -1.58 -0.19
N PRO A 811 21.97 -0.98 -0.03
CA PRO A 811 23.20 -1.43 -0.71
C PRO A 811 23.69 -2.81 -0.23
N ASP A 812 23.15 -3.33 0.87
CA ASP A 812 23.43 -4.67 1.38
C ASP A 812 22.42 -5.73 0.90
N SER A 813 21.64 -5.45 -0.16
CA SER A 813 20.55 -6.32 -0.64
C SER A 813 20.98 -7.75 -0.96
N TYR A 814 22.25 -7.96 -1.31
CA TYR A 814 22.84 -9.28 -1.58
C TYR A 814 23.33 -10.01 -0.31
N ALA A 815 23.49 -9.30 0.81
CA ALA A 815 23.92 -9.88 2.07
C ALA A 815 22.77 -10.59 2.79
N PHE A 816 23.08 -11.69 3.48
CA PHE A 816 22.16 -12.34 4.40
C PHE A 816 22.17 -11.58 5.73
N ASN A 817 21.13 -10.78 5.97
CA ASN A 817 21.03 -9.90 7.12
C ASN A 817 19.60 -9.92 7.71
N PRO A 818 19.32 -10.77 8.72
CA PRO A 818 18.03 -10.79 9.39
C PRO A 818 17.66 -9.47 10.10
N ASP A 819 18.64 -8.62 10.45
CA ASP A 819 18.36 -7.34 11.12
C ASP A 819 17.57 -6.36 10.24
N ARG A 820 17.51 -6.59 8.92
CA ARG A 820 16.71 -5.78 8.00
C ARG A 820 15.21 -5.83 8.27
N PHE A 821 14.74 -6.87 8.96
CA PHE A 821 13.34 -7.01 9.34
C PHE A 821 13.00 -6.39 10.69
N PHE A 822 13.91 -5.60 11.26
CA PHE A 822 13.67 -4.88 12.51
C PHE A 822 13.55 -3.38 12.28
N ASP A 823 12.64 -2.75 13.00
CA ASP A 823 12.56 -1.30 13.13
C ASP A 823 13.59 -0.78 14.15
N LYS A 824 13.66 0.54 14.30
CA LYS A 824 14.56 1.21 15.25
C LYS A 824 14.30 0.85 16.71
N ASP A 825 13.11 0.35 17.04
CA ASP A 825 12.70 -0.02 18.40
C ASP A 825 12.98 -1.50 18.69
N GLY A 826 13.57 -2.23 17.73
CA GLY A 826 13.88 -3.64 17.85
C GLY A 826 12.66 -4.56 17.74
N LYS A 827 11.57 -4.09 17.14
CA LYS A 827 10.41 -4.92 16.76
C LYS A 827 10.48 -5.30 15.29
N LEU A 828 9.79 -6.37 14.92
CA LEU A 828 9.66 -6.70 13.49
C LEU A 828 8.98 -5.55 12.75
N ASN A 829 9.56 -5.14 11.63
CA ASN A 829 8.99 -4.13 10.75
C ASN A 829 7.81 -4.69 9.93
N ASP A 830 7.18 -3.80 9.16
CA ASP A 830 6.01 -4.11 8.34
C ASP A 830 6.34 -4.91 7.05
N ASP A 831 7.62 -5.26 6.81
CA ASP A 831 8.00 -6.13 5.69
C ASP A 831 7.76 -7.61 6.03
N ASP A 832 6.50 -8.03 5.95
CA ASP A 832 6.05 -9.41 6.15
C ASP A 832 5.78 -10.16 4.83
N ARG A 833 6.01 -9.50 3.68
CA ARG A 833 5.66 -10.00 2.36
C ARG A 833 6.74 -10.93 1.81
N ILE A 834 6.55 -12.24 2.02
CA ILE A 834 7.46 -13.27 1.49
C ILE A 834 7.11 -13.61 0.03
N LEU A 835 7.83 -13.01 -0.91
CA LEU A 835 7.64 -13.21 -2.35
C LEU A 835 7.90 -14.65 -2.83
N ALA A 836 8.63 -15.46 -2.05
CA ALA A 836 8.86 -16.88 -2.34
C ALA A 836 7.55 -17.70 -2.47
N TYR A 837 6.44 -17.21 -1.92
CA TYR A 837 5.12 -17.83 -2.08
C TYR A 837 4.37 -17.39 -3.34
N GLY A 838 4.89 -16.44 -4.12
CA GLY A 838 4.28 -15.96 -5.36
C GLY A 838 3.15 -14.95 -5.14
N PHE A 839 2.32 -14.76 -6.18
CA PHE A 839 1.48 -13.56 -6.32
C PHE A 839 0.00 -13.85 -6.55
N GLY A 840 -0.85 -12.96 -6.04
CA GLY A 840 -2.28 -12.85 -6.36
C GLY A 840 -3.07 -14.16 -6.23
N ARG A 841 -3.95 -14.43 -7.20
CA ARG A 841 -4.83 -15.61 -7.22
C ARG A 841 -4.06 -16.93 -7.23
N ARG A 842 -2.79 -16.92 -7.67
CA ARG A 842 -1.91 -18.09 -7.79
C ARG A 842 -0.89 -18.23 -6.66
N ASN A 843 -0.96 -17.39 -5.62
CA ASN A 843 -0.11 -17.48 -4.43
C ASN A 843 -0.11 -18.92 -3.86
N CYS A 844 0.99 -19.39 -3.31
CA CYS A 844 1.19 -20.75 -2.82
C CYS A 844 0.06 -21.16 -1.85
N VAL A 845 -0.57 -22.31 -2.12
CA VAL A 845 -1.65 -22.80 -1.27
C VAL A 845 -1.13 -23.47 0.01
N GLY A 846 0.08 -24.01 -0.03
CA GLY A 846 0.74 -24.63 1.11
C GLY A 846 1.48 -23.64 2.00
N LYS A 847 1.38 -22.32 1.77
CA LYS A 847 2.25 -21.32 2.42
C LYS A 847 2.24 -21.40 3.96
N TYR A 848 1.09 -21.67 4.57
CA TYR A 848 0.97 -21.72 6.03
C TYR A 848 1.58 -23.01 6.59
N VAL A 849 1.39 -24.15 5.92
CA VAL A 849 2.03 -25.41 6.29
C VAL A 849 3.55 -25.30 6.12
N ALA A 850 4.03 -24.75 5.00
CA ALA A 850 5.45 -24.54 4.76
C ALA A 850 6.08 -23.58 5.78
N SER A 851 5.42 -22.46 6.07
CA SER A 851 5.83 -21.49 7.09
C SER A 851 5.98 -22.14 8.46
N SER A 852 4.97 -22.89 8.91
CA SER A 852 5.02 -23.62 10.18
C SER A 852 6.14 -24.66 10.21
N THR A 853 6.30 -25.48 9.16
CA THR A 853 7.37 -26.50 9.09
C THR A 853 8.75 -25.86 9.12
N LEU A 854 9.00 -24.86 8.26
CA LEU A 854 10.31 -24.20 8.16
C LEU A 854 10.64 -23.50 9.47
N TRP A 855 9.72 -22.71 10.01
CA TRP A 855 9.95 -22.00 11.26
C TRP A 855 10.25 -22.97 12.42
N LEU A 856 9.46 -24.05 12.58
CA LEU A 856 9.67 -25.01 13.66
C LEU A 856 10.99 -25.78 13.50
N MET A 857 11.34 -26.17 12.27
CA MET A 857 12.61 -26.82 11.97
C MET A 857 13.79 -25.89 12.28
N MET A 858 13.72 -24.62 11.87
CA MET A 858 14.79 -23.64 12.09
C MET A 858 15.02 -23.39 13.58
N VAL A 859 13.96 -23.09 14.34
CA VAL A 859 14.07 -22.82 15.78
C VAL A 859 14.58 -24.03 16.54
N THR A 860 14.09 -25.24 16.22
CA THR A 860 14.48 -26.46 16.93
C THR A 860 15.93 -26.82 16.62
N THR A 861 16.36 -26.65 15.37
CA THR A 861 17.77 -26.84 14.99
C THR A 861 18.69 -25.89 15.76
N LEU A 862 18.36 -24.59 15.78
CA LEU A 862 19.13 -23.57 16.49
C LEU A 862 19.13 -23.78 18.00
N ALA A 863 18.01 -24.24 18.56
CA ALA A 863 17.90 -24.54 19.98
C ALA A 863 18.81 -25.71 20.38
N CYS A 864 18.91 -26.74 19.54
CA CYS A 864 19.59 -27.99 19.87
C CYS A 864 21.07 -28.05 19.47
N PHE A 865 21.46 -27.45 18.34
CA PHE A 865 22.75 -27.71 17.70
C PHE A 865 23.57 -26.44 17.46
N TYR A 866 24.89 -26.62 17.44
CA TYR A 866 25.82 -25.73 16.75
C TYR A 866 26.01 -26.23 15.32
N LEU A 867 25.87 -25.32 14.35
CA LEU A 867 26.16 -25.58 12.93
C LEU A 867 27.46 -24.86 12.57
N ARG A 868 28.50 -25.57 12.14
CA ARG A 868 29.82 -24.99 11.86
C ARG A 868 30.42 -25.54 10.58
N LYS A 869 31.38 -24.81 10.02
CA LYS A 869 32.19 -25.35 8.93
C LYS A 869 32.93 -26.58 9.43
N GLN A 870 32.87 -27.66 8.65
CA GLN A 870 33.65 -28.86 8.91
C GLN A 870 35.14 -28.52 8.92
N LYS A 871 35.92 -29.21 9.75
CA LYS A 871 37.38 -29.06 9.78
C LYS A 871 38.08 -30.24 9.12
N ASP A 872 39.17 -29.97 8.41
CA ASP A 872 40.07 -30.99 7.86
C ASP A 872 40.87 -31.70 8.98
N GLU A 873 41.65 -32.72 8.63
CA GLU A 873 42.52 -33.46 9.57
C GLU A 873 43.57 -32.57 10.26
N LYS A 874 43.84 -31.38 9.73
CA LYS A 874 44.80 -30.40 10.27
C LYS A 874 44.11 -29.32 11.11
N GLY A 875 42.78 -29.36 11.25
CA GLY A 875 41.98 -28.41 12.02
C GLY A 875 41.60 -27.14 11.27
N ASN A 876 41.86 -27.04 9.96
CA ASN A 876 41.46 -25.90 9.14
C ASN A 876 40.00 -26.05 8.71
N GLU A 877 39.26 -24.93 8.62
CA GLU A 877 37.90 -24.95 8.08
C GLU A 877 37.91 -25.33 6.60
N ILE A 878 37.03 -26.25 6.22
CA ILE A 878 36.76 -26.60 4.83
C ILE A 878 35.92 -25.48 4.23
N GLU A 879 36.39 -24.92 3.12
CA GLU A 879 35.66 -23.90 2.38
C GLU A 879 34.36 -24.50 1.80
N ILE A 880 33.27 -23.75 1.91
CA ILE A 880 31.97 -24.16 1.40
C ILE A 880 31.72 -23.40 0.10
N ASP A 881 31.52 -24.13 -0.98
CA ASP A 881 31.07 -23.60 -2.28
C ASP A 881 29.76 -22.81 -2.09
N ASP A 882 29.72 -21.56 -2.56
CA ASP A 882 28.55 -20.66 -2.48
C ASP A 882 27.59 -20.81 -3.68
N GLU A 883 27.90 -21.67 -4.65
CA GLU A 883 27.06 -21.94 -5.83
C GLU A 883 25.78 -22.77 -5.54
N PHE A 884 24.80 -22.62 -6.43
CA PHE A 884 23.54 -23.36 -6.45
C PHE A 884 23.43 -24.17 -7.75
N ASP A 885 22.85 -25.37 -7.67
CA ASP A 885 22.44 -26.14 -8.83
C ASP A 885 21.11 -25.60 -9.36
N GLU A 886 21.16 -24.96 -10.53
CA GLU A 886 20.02 -24.28 -11.15
C GLU A 886 19.41 -25.09 -12.32
N HIS A 887 19.63 -26.41 -12.34
CA HIS A 887 19.15 -27.29 -13.39
C HIS A 887 17.65 -27.62 -13.26
N GLY A 888 16.77 -26.62 -13.32
CA GLY A 888 15.32 -26.85 -13.23
C GLY A 888 14.50 -25.62 -12.84
N LEU A 889 13.30 -25.87 -12.28
CA LEU A 889 12.44 -24.82 -11.73
C LEU A 889 12.81 -24.43 -10.29
N VAL A 890 13.44 -25.34 -9.54
CA VAL A 890 13.85 -25.15 -8.14
C VAL A 890 15.37 -25.09 -8.08
N GLY A 891 15.91 -24.07 -7.41
CA GLY A 891 17.34 -23.97 -7.16
C GLY A 891 17.71 -24.71 -5.88
N HIS A 892 18.73 -25.56 -5.92
CA HIS A 892 19.22 -26.29 -4.75
C HIS A 892 20.64 -25.86 -4.42
N LYS A 893 20.93 -25.66 -3.13
CA LYS A 893 22.30 -25.44 -2.70
C LYS A 893 23.14 -26.67 -3.08
N LYS A 894 24.34 -26.46 -3.64
CA LYS A 894 25.28 -27.55 -3.89
C LYS A 894 25.63 -28.30 -2.61
N GLU A 895 26.07 -29.55 -2.73
CA GLU A 895 26.49 -30.33 -1.56
C GLU A 895 27.61 -29.64 -0.79
N PHE A 896 27.46 -29.59 0.54
CA PHE A 896 28.46 -29.01 1.44
C PHE A 896 28.55 -29.82 2.73
N GLN A 897 29.69 -29.71 3.41
CA GLN A 897 29.91 -30.35 4.70
C GLN A 897 29.59 -29.39 5.84
N CYS A 898 28.89 -29.89 6.85
CA CYS A 898 28.47 -29.13 8.03
C CYS A 898 28.79 -29.97 9.28
N ASP A 899 29.53 -29.37 10.21
CA ASP A 899 29.74 -29.92 11.56
C ASP A 899 28.53 -29.58 12.41
N ILE A 900 27.72 -30.58 12.75
CA ILE A 900 26.49 -30.45 13.53
C ILE A 900 26.71 -31.13 14.88
N THR A 901 26.78 -30.34 15.95
CA THR A 901 27.05 -30.86 17.31
C THR A 901 26.03 -30.34 18.31
N PRO A 902 25.56 -31.15 19.28
CA PRO A 902 24.66 -30.67 20.32
C PRO A 902 25.27 -29.50 21.10
N ARG A 903 24.46 -28.48 21.41
CA ARG A 903 24.94 -27.31 22.16
C ARG A 903 25.39 -27.63 23.58
N SER A 904 24.75 -28.63 24.19
CA SER A 904 25.02 -29.07 25.55
C SER A 904 24.58 -30.51 25.77
N LYS A 905 24.92 -31.08 26.93
CA LYS A 905 24.43 -32.40 27.34
C LYS A 905 22.92 -32.36 27.57
N GLU A 906 22.40 -31.29 28.16
CA GLU A 906 20.99 -31.08 28.46
C GLU A 906 20.15 -31.06 27.17
N TRP A 907 20.62 -30.38 26.11
CA TRP A 907 19.96 -30.39 24.80
C TRP A 907 19.97 -31.77 24.14
N ARG A 908 21.07 -32.52 24.26
CA ARG A 908 21.11 -33.93 23.84
C ARG A 908 20.08 -34.77 24.60
N ASP A 909 20.02 -34.64 25.92
CA ASP A 909 19.10 -35.39 26.77
C ASP A 909 17.63 -35.07 26.45
N VAL A 910 17.31 -33.81 26.09
CA VAL A 910 15.98 -33.38 25.64
C VAL A 910 15.58 -34.06 24.33
N ILE A 911 16.49 -34.17 23.35
CA ILE A 911 16.23 -34.87 22.09
C ILE A 911 15.96 -36.36 22.34
N GLU A 912 16.77 -37.01 23.17
CA GLU A 912 16.60 -38.43 23.53
C GLU A 912 15.31 -38.69 24.34
N ALA A 913 14.92 -37.76 25.21
CA ALA A 913 13.65 -37.84 25.93
C ALA A 913 12.46 -37.75 24.96
N ALA A 914 12.51 -36.85 23.97
CA ALA A 914 11.46 -36.74 22.95
C ALA A 914 11.35 -38.02 22.10
N ARG A 915 12.48 -38.69 21.81
CA ARG A 915 12.53 -39.99 21.12
C ARG A 915 11.85 -41.11 21.92
N THR A 916 12.03 -41.15 23.24
CA THR A 916 11.62 -42.28 24.09
C THR A 916 10.20 -42.20 24.62
N GLN A 917 9.63 -41.00 24.78
CA GLN A 917 8.27 -40.88 25.33
C GLN A 917 7.19 -41.48 24.43
N GLY A 918 7.47 -41.65 23.13
CA GLY A 918 6.48 -42.07 22.14
C GLY A 918 5.39 -41.00 22.05
N TYR A 919 5.15 -40.46 20.86
CA TYR A 919 4.16 -39.39 20.71
C TYR A 919 2.75 -39.93 21.01
N LYS A 920 2.30 -39.78 22.26
CA LYS A 920 0.92 -40.07 22.67
C LYS A 920 0.04 -38.94 22.14
N PHE A 921 -0.83 -39.26 21.20
CA PHE A 921 -1.91 -38.41 20.72
C PHE A 921 -3.15 -38.63 21.58
#